data_AF-A0A3B9CTF8-F1
#
_entry.id   AF-A0A3B9CTF8-F1
#
_cell.length_a   1.000
_cell.length_b   1.000
_cell.length_c   1.000
_cell.angle_alpha   90.00
_cell.angle_beta   90.00
_cell.angle_gamma   90.00
#
_symmetry.space_group_name_H-M   'P 1'
#
loop_
_entity.id
_entity.type
_entity.pdbx_description
1 polymer ?
#
loop_
_entity_poly.entity_id
_entity_poly.type
_entity_poly.pdbx_seq_one_letter_code
_entity_poly.pdbx_strand_id
1 'polypeptide(L)'
;KADDLADLPPKIQKIRTNRARIHKKLESLEAVDDAIHGYLACISYADAMMGRVLDALESSPYADNTIVVLWSDHGYHHGEKGDWGKHTLWERTSNVPFIWAGPGVAMGDKSDVSVSLIDMYPTFVDLCRLPEPDQKLEGESLAATLREPSEAKDRNVFLPHMNPGEYAIINRDWRYIRYGDDGEELYNVRKDPNEWDNLAGDPVHAERMASFRELAPREFAPAAKNLNARRDLVVEGEAFRWEPGKGNYQPSEKYLPYTDPLRKTQPPQPVPQRRRNNRNVLFVICDDLNTHVSPSGYDPIRTPTLSKLASESMTFRRAYCQYPVCGPSRASLMSGLYPQSTGVLNNTDDIRKERPGTVSMPEFFKQNGYWTASTGKVFHSPRHEHGEVAWDRFIRFENDELEVVRIARERFEAENGSIEEQKNRRRWRELKKQVSAGLNAQTPPGHGRSGLTDKQHKDGKNARQVAEWLAGNANGDKPFFIACGIQKPHVPFLAPDKYFEMYPLSELTYTPDRPNLWDSIPRTAISKRYEAFGFELGQENHALRREYMQAYHACISFIDAQLKIVFDALEESGHAEDTIVIFTSDHGYHLGDHFLWGKVTLFDIGARVPFIVRAPGITKAGATSEAMVELVDIYPTLVDLTGLVAPDHLQGVSLRPLLGYPERRGQKKYAYSVVTRGQQLGYALRSQRWRYGKWPDGEELYNLTNDPEEKRNLAGKDHVAERLAEMRQLLEDKQQEAASRRQPSTQQPTK
;
A
#
# COMPACT_ATOMS: atom_id res chain seq x y z
N LYS A 1 -4.83 22.43 36.88
CA LYS A 1 -5.37 23.01 38.13
C LYS A 1 -4.55 24.27 38.46
N ALA A 2 -5.15 25.38 38.90
CA ALA A 2 -4.43 26.66 39.03
C ALA A 2 -3.54 26.74 40.29
N ASP A 3 -3.89 25.98 41.32
CA ASP A 3 -3.22 25.87 42.63
C ASP A 3 -2.48 24.53 42.79
N ASP A 4 -2.15 23.86 41.68
CA ASP A 4 -1.55 22.50 41.62
C ASP A 4 -0.14 22.38 42.23
N LEU A 5 0.44 23.49 42.69
CA LEU A 5 1.71 23.50 43.40
C LEU A 5 1.55 23.77 44.91
N ALA A 6 0.35 24.15 45.38
CA ALA A 6 0.15 24.69 46.71
C ALA A 6 0.35 23.65 47.84
N ASP A 7 0.13 22.39 47.53
CA ASP A 7 0.24 21.22 48.41
C ASP A 7 1.60 20.49 48.33
N LEU A 8 2.53 21.00 47.52
CA LEU A 8 3.88 20.46 47.40
C LEU A 8 4.79 20.96 48.54
N PRO A 9 5.90 20.27 48.83
CA PRO A 9 6.87 20.77 49.80
C PRO A 9 7.44 22.16 49.41
N PRO A 10 7.69 23.09 50.34
CA PRO A 10 8.04 24.48 50.04
C PRO A 10 9.23 24.68 49.09
N LYS A 11 10.26 23.84 49.22
CA LYS A 11 11.43 23.87 48.32
C LYS A 11 11.03 23.51 46.89
N ILE A 12 10.16 22.53 46.72
CA ILE A 12 9.67 22.08 45.42
C ILE A 12 8.78 23.15 44.80
N GLN A 13 7.89 23.79 45.57
CA GLN A 13 7.11 24.94 45.10
C GLN A 13 8.01 26.02 44.51
N LYS A 14 9.10 26.37 45.21
CA LYS A 14 10.05 27.39 44.75
C LYS A 14 10.77 26.97 43.47
N ILE A 15 11.25 25.72 43.40
CA ILE A 15 11.95 25.19 42.22
C ILE A 15 11.01 25.22 41.00
N ARG A 16 9.77 24.73 41.16
CA ARG A 16 8.80 24.62 40.07
C ARG A 16 8.30 25.98 39.61
N THR A 17 8.01 26.89 40.54
CA THR A 17 7.67 28.29 40.21
C THR A 17 8.76 28.96 39.35
N ASN A 18 10.03 28.72 39.67
CA ASN A 18 11.15 29.28 38.90
C ASN A 18 11.27 28.67 37.50
N ARG A 19 10.98 27.38 37.35
CA ARG A 19 11.01 26.66 36.07
C ARG A 19 9.83 27.01 35.15
N ALA A 20 8.71 27.44 35.73
CA ALA A 20 7.51 27.82 34.99
C ALA A 20 7.70 29.03 34.05
N ARG A 21 8.85 29.71 34.10
CA ARG A 21 9.19 30.81 33.20
C ARG A 21 9.05 30.44 31.71
N ILE A 22 9.39 29.21 31.31
CA ILE A 22 9.27 28.79 29.90
C ILE A 22 7.80 28.69 29.51
N HIS A 23 7.00 27.98 30.30
CA HIS A 23 5.57 27.84 30.02
C HIS A 23 4.85 29.19 30.06
N LYS A 24 5.09 30.02 31.10
CA LYS A 24 4.57 31.39 31.17
C LYS A 24 4.98 32.26 29.99
N LYS A 25 6.18 32.04 29.43
CA LYS A 25 6.61 32.74 28.23
C LYS A 25 5.78 32.31 27.02
N LEU A 26 5.49 31.01 26.87
CA LEU A 26 4.61 30.51 25.81
C LEU A 26 3.18 31.03 25.96
N GLU A 27 2.63 31.05 27.18
CA GLU A 27 1.32 31.67 27.47
C GLU A 27 1.30 33.15 27.08
N SER A 28 2.33 33.92 27.44
CA SER A 28 2.42 35.35 27.08
C SER A 28 2.54 35.63 25.57
N LEU A 29 2.87 34.60 24.79
CA LEU A 29 2.97 34.67 23.34
C LEU A 29 1.75 34.02 22.64
N GLU A 30 0.77 33.52 23.41
CA GLU A 30 -0.35 32.71 22.90
C GLU A 30 0.11 31.50 22.06
N ALA A 31 1.29 30.94 22.38
CA ALA A 31 2.01 29.97 21.55
C ALA A 31 2.07 28.55 22.15
N VAL A 32 1.26 28.24 23.17
CA VAL A 32 1.25 26.92 23.82
C VAL A 32 0.79 25.84 22.84
N ASP A 33 -0.33 26.07 22.14
CA ASP A 33 -0.88 25.11 21.17
C ASP A 33 0.09 24.90 19.99
N ASP A 34 0.73 25.97 19.51
CA ASP A 34 1.75 25.88 18.45
C ASP A 34 2.96 25.05 18.87
N ALA A 35 3.41 25.22 20.12
CA ALA A 35 4.54 24.45 20.65
C ALA A 35 4.18 22.96 20.83
N ILE A 36 2.96 22.65 21.28
CA ILE A 36 2.44 21.27 21.36
C ILE A 36 2.34 20.67 19.96
N HIS A 37 1.80 21.42 19.00
CA HIS A 37 1.70 20.97 17.61
C HIS A 37 3.08 20.66 17.02
N GLY A 38 4.07 21.52 17.25
CA GLY A 38 5.46 21.27 16.83
C GLY A 38 6.05 19.99 17.44
N TYR A 39 5.77 19.73 18.72
CA TYR A 39 6.19 18.47 19.38
C TYR A 39 5.52 17.25 18.74
N LEU A 40 4.20 17.28 18.52
CA LEU A 40 3.46 16.19 17.86
C LEU A 40 3.90 15.95 16.41
N ALA A 41 4.29 17.00 15.68
CA ALA A 41 4.89 16.88 14.36
C ALA A 41 6.23 16.14 14.41
N CYS A 42 7.06 16.39 15.43
CA CYS A 42 8.31 15.66 15.64
C CYS A 42 8.07 14.17 15.94
N ILE A 43 7.05 13.84 16.76
CA ILE A 43 6.65 12.45 17.01
C ILE A 43 6.22 11.78 15.71
N SER A 44 5.38 12.45 14.92
CA SER A 44 4.88 11.92 13.64
C SER A 44 6.03 11.64 12.66
N TYR A 45 7.05 12.51 12.64
CA TYR A 45 8.26 12.29 11.86
C TYR A 45 9.06 11.08 12.36
N ALA A 46 9.25 10.95 13.68
CA ALA A 46 9.96 9.81 14.28
C ALA A 46 9.24 8.48 13.98
N ASP A 47 7.91 8.46 14.07
CA ASP A 47 7.07 7.31 13.71
C ASP A 47 7.25 6.92 12.24
N ALA A 48 7.23 7.90 11.32
CA ALA A 48 7.51 7.64 9.91
C ALA A 48 8.91 7.06 9.66
N MET A 49 9.92 7.47 10.44
CA MET A 49 11.27 6.90 10.35
C MET A 49 11.31 5.47 10.91
N MET A 50 10.59 5.19 11.99
CA MET A 50 10.43 3.84 12.53
C MET A 50 9.78 2.91 11.51
N GLY A 51 8.72 3.37 10.81
CA GLY A 51 8.09 2.62 9.73
C GLY A 51 9.07 2.15 8.66
N ARG A 52 10.06 2.98 8.29
CA ARG A 52 11.11 2.60 7.34
C ARG A 52 12.02 1.48 7.85
N VAL A 53 12.33 1.48 9.15
CA VAL A 53 13.14 0.43 9.78
C VAL A 53 12.35 -0.87 9.83
N LEU A 54 11.06 -0.80 10.19
CA LEU A 54 10.18 -1.96 10.24
C LEU A 54 9.92 -2.56 8.85
N ASP A 55 9.70 -1.73 7.83
CA ASP A 55 9.57 -2.19 6.43
C ASP A 55 10.85 -2.90 5.96
N ALA A 56 12.02 -2.38 6.34
CA ALA A 56 13.31 -3.01 6.02
C ALA A 56 13.50 -4.33 6.76
N LEU A 57 13.11 -4.41 8.04
CA LEU A 57 13.16 -5.65 8.82
C LEU A 57 12.22 -6.69 8.23
N GLU A 58 10.99 -6.32 7.89
CA GLU A 58 9.98 -7.23 7.35
C GLU A 58 10.34 -7.79 5.97
N SER A 59 10.97 -6.96 5.13
CA SER A 59 11.51 -7.40 3.83
C SER A 59 12.80 -8.21 3.96
N SER A 60 13.40 -8.26 5.14
CA SER A 60 14.62 -9.02 5.40
C SER A 60 14.33 -10.50 5.71
N PRO A 61 15.32 -11.40 5.58
CA PRO A 61 15.18 -12.78 6.02
C PRO A 61 15.06 -12.95 7.54
N TYR A 62 15.19 -11.87 8.32
CA TYR A 62 15.20 -11.89 9.78
C TYR A 62 13.86 -11.48 10.42
N ALA A 63 12.83 -11.17 9.61
CA ALA A 63 11.52 -10.71 10.09
C ALA A 63 10.93 -11.61 11.18
N ASP A 64 10.99 -12.93 10.98
CA ASP A 64 10.37 -13.92 11.87
C ASP A 64 11.23 -14.28 13.11
N ASN A 65 12.45 -13.74 13.23
CA ASN A 65 13.39 -14.08 14.31
C ASN A 65 13.98 -12.84 15.01
N THR A 66 13.30 -11.70 14.92
CA THR A 66 13.79 -10.45 15.50
C THR A 66 12.83 -9.97 16.59
N ILE A 67 13.39 -9.64 17.75
CA ILE A 67 12.69 -8.92 18.81
C ILE A 67 12.87 -7.44 18.56
N VAL A 68 11.77 -6.69 18.56
CA VAL A 68 11.76 -5.23 18.42
C VAL A 68 11.31 -4.62 19.73
N VAL A 69 12.08 -3.68 20.25
CA VAL A 69 11.73 -2.92 21.46
C VAL A 69 11.79 -1.44 21.12
N LEU A 70 10.67 -0.74 21.32
CA LEU A 70 10.56 0.70 21.15
C LEU A 70 10.35 1.34 22.52
N TRP A 71 11.23 2.26 22.89
CA TRP A 71 11.12 3.00 24.15
C TRP A 71 11.62 4.44 24.03
N SER A 72 11.29 5.27 25.02
CA SER A 72 11.92 6.58 25.26
C SER A 72 12.76 6.52 26.53
N ASP A 73 13.82 7.31 26.61
CA ASP A 73 14.67 7.38 27.81
C ASP A 73 13.95 8.03 29.00
N HIS A 74 13.12 9.03 28.73
CA HIS A 74 12.23 9.69 29.68
C HIS A 74 11.07 10.39 28.93
N GLY A 75 10.11 10.92 29.68
CA GLY A 75 9.01 11.76 29.18
C GLY A 75 9.33 13.27 29.20
N TYR A 76 8.32 14.10 28.91
CA TYR A 76 8.45 15.55 28.78
C TYR A 76 7.13 16.26 29.14
N HIS A 77 7.19 17.34 29.92
CA HIS A 77 6.04 18.18 30.25
C HIS A 77 5.75 19.20 29.14
N HIS A 78 4.47 19.42 28.85
CA HIS A 78 3.95 20.39 27.90
C HIS A 78 3.12 21.49 28.58
N GLY A 79 3.37 21.76 29.86
CA GLY A 79 2.66 22.76 30.67
C GLY A 79 2.02 22.19 31.94
N GLU A 80 2.01 20.86 32.11
CA GLU A 80 1.56 20.25 33.36
C GLU A 80 2.35 20.80 34.56
N LYS A 81 1.65 21.14 35.65
CA LYS A 81 2.21 21.80 36.84
C LYS A 81 3.02 23.08 36.50
N GLY A 82 2.71 23.71 35.36
CA GLY A 82 3.38 24.91 34.85
C GLY A 82 4.80 24.66 34.32
N ASP A 83 5.27 23.41 34.20
CA ASP A 83 6.61 23.11 33.67
C ASP A 83 6.54 22.83 32.15
N TRP A 84 7.57 23.25 31.42
CA TRP A 84 7.76 22.91 30.02
C TRP A 84 9.18 22.36 29.88
N GLY A 85 9.33 21.04 30.06
CA GLY A 85 10.64 20.45 30.27
C GLY A 85 10.62 19.05 30.89
N LYS A 86 11.82 18.59 31.24
CA LYS A 86 12.08 17.35 31.98
C LYS A 86 12.68 17.65 33.37
N HIS A 87 13.10 16.63 34.11
CA HIS A 87 13.67 16.71 35.48
C HIS A 87 12.64 16.75 36.62
N THR A 88 11.63 15.88 36.55
CA THR A 88 10.69 15.63 37.66
C THR A 88 10.61 14.13 37.94
N LEU A 89 10.07 13.78 39.11
CA LEU A 89 9.73 12.41 39.48
C LEU A 89 8.24 12.07 39.26
N TRP A 90 7.51 12.95 38.58
CA TRP A 90 6.10 12.74 38.22
C TRP A 90 5.92 11.80 37.03
N GLU A 91 4.69 11.33 36.85
CA GLU A 91 4.28 10.37 35.83
C GLU A 91 4.71 10.83 34.43
N ARG A 92 4.42 12.09 34.08
CA ARG A 92 4.66 12.67 32.74
C ARG A 92 6.11 12.61 32.26
N THR A 93 7.08 12.54 33.17
CA THR A 93 8.51 12.43 32.81
C THR A 93 9.09 11.03 32.98
N SER A 94 8.38 10.12 33.64
CA SER A 94 8.91 8.79 33.99
C SER A 94 8.17 7.64 33.32
N ASN A 95 6.90 7.82 32.96
CA ASN A 95 6.15 6.85 32.16
C ASN A 95 6.38 7.11 30.68
N VAL A 96 7.01 6.15 30.01
CA VAL A 96 7.44 6.26 28.61
C VAL A 96 6.73 5.22 27.75
N PRO A 97 6.58 5.44 26.44
CA PRO A 97 6.21 4.36 25.53
C PRO A 97 7.17 3.19 25.74
N PHE A 98 6.64 1.98 25.90
CA PHE A 98 7.44 0.78 26.07
C PHE A 98 6.78 -0.40 25.36
N ILE A 99 7.10 -0.56 24.08
CA ILE A 99 6.45 -1.49 23.17
C ILE A 99 7.44 -2.61 22.83
N TRP A 100 6.98 -3.85 22.95
CA TRP A 100 7.71 -5.05 22.57
C TRP A 100 6.97 -5.78 21.46
N ALA A 101 7.71 -6.31 20.50
CA ALA A 101 7.18 -7.14 19.41
C ALA A 101 8.19 -8.21 18.99
N GLY A 102 7.70 -9.26 18.35
CA GLY A 102 8.52 -10.36 17.84
C GLY A 102 8.26 -11.68 18.55
N PRO A 103 9.12 -12.69 18.31
CA PRO A 103 8.93 -14.04 18.85
C PRO A 103 8.82 -14.07 20.38
N GLY A 104 7.83 -14.80 20.88
CA GLY A 104 7.60 -14.96 22.33
C GLY A 104 6.84 -13.82 23.00
N VAL A 105 6.37 -12.82 22.24
CA VAL A 105 5.55 -11.70 22.73
C VAL A 105 4.10 -11.86 22.27
N ALA A 106 3.14 -11.63 23.16
CA ALA A 106 1.71 -11.65 22.85
C ALA A 106 1.35 -10.51 21.89
N MET A 107 0.62 -10.85 20.82
CA MET A 107 0.31 -9.92 19.74
C MET A 107 -0.90 -9.04 20.07
N GLY A 108 -0.71 -7.73 20.01
CA GLY A 108 -1.79 -6.74 20.14
C GLY A 108 -2.34 -6.56 21.55
N ASP A 109 -1.70 -7.18 22.55
CA ASP A 109 -2.14 -7.15 23.93
C ASP A 109 -1.52 -5.99 24.73
N LYS A 110 -2.08 -5.68 25.90
CA LYS A 110 -1.62 -4.60 26.78
C LYS A 110 -1.47 -5.09 28.22
N SER A 111 -0.47 -4.55 28.92
CA SER A 111 -0.32 -4.76 30.36
C SER A 111 -0.21 -3.42 31.08
N ASP A 112 -0.79 -3.34 32.26
CA ASP A 112 -0.73 -2.20 33.19
C ASP A 112 0.12 -2.53 34.44
N VAL A 113 0.94 -3.58 34.38
CA VAL A 113 1.94 -3.86 35.42
C VAL A 113 3.10 -2.88 35.32
N SER A 114 3.67 -2.56 36.47
CA SER A 114 4.78 -1.62 36.57
C SER A 114 6.09 -2.32 36.21
N VAL A 115 6.83 -1.70 35.30
CA VAL A 115 8.12 -2.19 34.81
C VAL A 115 9.13 -1.06 34.76
N SER A 116 10.41 -1.41 34.61
CA SER A 116 11.52 -0.47 34.53
C SER A 116 12.36 -0.70 33.27
N LEU A 117 13.01 0.34 32.77
CA LEU A 117 13.93 0.18 31.64
C LEU A 117 15.13 -0.73 31.97
N ILE A 118 15.49 -0.89 33.26
CA ILE A 118 16.54 -1.85 33.67
C ILE A 118 16.13 -3.32 33.45
N ASP A 119 14.83 -3.59 33.29
CA ASP A 119 14.29 -4.93 33.00
C ASP A 119 14.61 -5.40 31.57
N MET A 120 14.96 -4.47 30.67
CA MET A 120 15.28 -4.81 29.28
C MET A 120 16.44 -5.81 29.18
N TYR A 121 17.51 -5.60 29.93
CA TYR A 121 18.70 -6.46 29.87
C TYR A 121 18.38 -7.91 30.28
N PRO A 122 17.86 -8.21 31.49
CA PRO A 122 17.51 -9.58 31.85
C PRO A 122 16.46 -10.18 30.89
N THR A 123 15.53 -9.38 30.36
CA THR A 123 14.56 -9.83 29.36
C THR A 123 15.23 -10.28 28.06
N PHE A 124 16.24 -9.56 27.57
CA PHE A 124 17.00 -10.00 26.39
C PHE A 124 17.81 -11.25 26.66
N VAL A 125 18.39 -11.39 27.85
CA VAL A 125 19.11 -12.63 28.24
C VAL A 125 18.16 -13.83 28.14
N ASP A 126 16.95 -13.69 28.67
CA ASP A 126 15.92 -14.73 28.67
C ASP A 126 15.39 -15.03 27.26
N LEU A 127 14.82 -14.03 26.56
CA LEU A 127 14.19 -14.21 25.25
C LEU A 127 15.19 -14.69 24.18
N CYS A 128 16.44 -14.23 24.22
CA CYS A 128 17.49 -14.66 23.29
C CYS A 128 18.26 -15.91 23.78
N ARG A 129 17.91 -16.46 24.95
CA ARG A 129 18.57 -17.62 25.57
C ARG A 129 20.08 -17.46 25.68
N LEU A 130 20.51 -16.29 26.13
CA LEU A 130 21.92 -15.98 26.34
C LEU A 130 22.41 -16.52 27.69
N PRO A 131 23.73 -16.76 27.85
CA PRO A 131 24.31 -17.03 29.16
C PRO A 131 24.05 -15.88 30.13
N GLU A 132 23.89 -16.22 31.42
CA GLU A 132 23.81 -15.22 32.48
C GLU A 132 25.10 -14.38 32.52
N PRO A 133 24.99 -13.04 32.64
CA PRO A 133 26.17 -12.20 32.76
C PRO A 133 26.81 -12.35 34.15
N ASP A 134 28.13 -12.14 34.23
CA ASP A 134 28.88 -12.22 35.50
C ASP A 134 28.43 -11.16 36.52
N GLN A 135 27.89 -10.03 36.05
CA GLN A 135 27.36 -8.98 36.90
C GLN A 135 25.94 -9.30 37.36
N LYS A 136 25.63 -8.97 38.60
CA LYS A 136 24.26 -9.05 39.11
C LYS A 136 23.39 -7.99 38.41
N LEU A 137 22.33 -8.43 37.75
CA LEU A 137 21.31 -7.55 37.20
C LEU A 137 20.26 -7.22 38.28
N GLU A 138 19.89 -5.95 38.40
CA GLU A 138 18.87 -5.49 39.35
C GLU A 138 17.45 -5.46 38.77
N GLY A 139 17.32 -5.55 37.44
CA GLY A 139 16.03 -5.66 36.76
C GLY A 139 15.47 -7.08 36.77
N GLU A 140 14.20 -7.21 36.44
CA GLU A 140 13.51 -8.51 36.32
C GLU A 140 13.21 -8.83 34.85
N SER A 141 13.30 -10.10 34.44
CA SER A 141 12.93 -10.49 33.07
C SER A 141 11.42 -10.34 32.88
N LEU A 142 11.03 -9.62 31.82
CA LEU A 142 9.65 -9.45 31.40
C LEU A 142 9.16 -10.58 30.48
N ALA A 143 9.98 -11.60 30.18
CA ALA A 143 9.63 -12.60 29.17
C ALA A 143 8.31 -13.33 29.48
N ALA A 144 8.02 -13.61 30.76
CA ALA A 144 6.75 -14.19 31.19
C ALA A 144 5.59 -13.20 30.99
N THR A 145 5.75 -11.97 31.47
CA THR A 145 4.78 -10.86 31.29
C THR A 145 4.47 -10.60 29.83
N LEU A 146 5.48 -10.61 28.95
CA LEU A 146 5.34 -10.38 27.52
C LEU A 146 4.60 -11.53 26.82
N ARG A 147 4.75 -12.77 27.30
CA ARG A 147 4.09 -13.95 26.74
C ARG A 147 2.62 -14.05 27.16
N GLU A 148 2.35 -13.77 28.44
CA GLU A 148 1.01 -13.89 29.04
C GLU A 148 0.69 -12.64 29.90
N PRO A 149 0.38 -11.50 29.26
CA PRO A 149 0.14 -10.24 29.96
C PRO A 149 -0.99 -10.28 31.00
N SER A 150 -2.00 -11.12 30.78
CA SER A 150 -3.16 -11.25 31.67
C SER A 150 -2.82 -11.85 33.04
N GLU A 151 -1.75 -12.65 33.12
CA GLU A 151 -1.30 -13.32 34.34
C GLU A 151 -0.21 -12.53 35.09
N ALA A 152 0.22 -11.39 34.53
CA ALA A 152 1.30 -10.60 35.08
C ALA A 152 0.92 -9.94 36.42
N LYS A 153 1.84 -10.03 37.38
CA LYS A 153 1.69 -9.42 38.70
C LYS A 153 2.42 -8.09 38.76
N ASP A 154 1.79 -7.11 39.41
CA ASP A 154 2.38 -5.80 39.60
C ASP A 154 3.48 -5.82 40.67
N ARG A 155 4.40 -4.84 40.60
CA ARG A 155 5.54 -4.69 41.52
C ARG A 155 5.86 -3.22 41.78
N ASN A 156 6.66 -2.98 42.81
CA ASN A 156 7.23 -1.66 43.06
C ASN A 156 8.47 -1.43 42.20
N VAL A 157 8.57 -0.23 41.63
CA VAL A 157 9.69 0.21 40.80
C VAL A 157 10.36 1.40 41.46
N PHE A 158 11.69 1.37 41.53
CA PHE A 158 12.50 2.44 42.12
C PHE A 158 13.03 3.37 41.02
N LEU A 159 12.80 4.68 41.19
CA LEU A 159 13.27 5.72 40.27
C LEU A 159 14.13 6.75 41.02
N PRO A 160 15.46 6.76 40.84
CA PRO A 160 16.32 7.75 41.49
C PRO A 160 16.19 9.14 40.84
N HIS A 161 16.50 10.19 41.61
CA HIS A 161 16.57 11.56 41.13
C HIS A 161 18.01 12.13 41.16
N MET A 162 18.14 13.46 41.07
CA MET A 162 19.41 14.13 40.82
C MET A 162 20.35 14.07 42.03
N ASN A 163 19.82 14.09 43.25
CA ASN A 163 20.63 14.02 44.46
C ASN A 163 20.42 12.69 45.20
N PRO A 164 21.46 12.18 45.89
CA PRO A 164 21.32 11.05 46.80
C PRO A 164 20.18 11.24 47.81
N GLY A 165 19.34 10.23 47.99
CA GLY A 165 18.18 10.30 48.89
C GLY A 165 16.92 10.93 48.27
N GLU A 166 16.99 11.42 47.03
CA GLU A 166 15.82 11.86 46.27
C GLU A 166 15.39 10.75 45.28
N TYR A 167 14.13 10.28 45.37
CA TYR A 167 13.64 9.16 44.56
C TYR A 167 12.11 9.08 44.53
N ALA A 168 11.59 8.25 43.63
CA ALA A 168 10.21 7.79 43.65
C ALA A 168 10.11 6.26 43.75
N ILE A 169 9.05 5.79 44.40
CA ILE A 169 8.56 4.40 44.33
C ILE A 169 7.23 4.42 43.60
N ILE A 170 7.13 3.60 42.55
CA ILE A 170 6.00 3.60 41.63
C ILE A 170 5.45 2.18 41.50
N ASN A 171 4.14 2.03 41.58
CA ASN A 171 3.44 0.81 41.18
C ASN A 171 2.12 1.19 40.47
N ARG A 172 1.28 0.20 40.13
CA ARG A 172 0.04 0.41 39.35
C ARG A 172 -0.92 1.39 40.01
N ASP A 173 -0.96 1.43 41.34
CA ASP A 173 -1.95 2.21 42.09
C ASP A 173 -1.35 3.47 42.73
N TRP A 174 -0.05 3.50 43.01
CA TRP A 174 0.58 4.50 43.87
C TRP A 174 1.90 5.02 43.32
N ARG A 175 2.13 6.31 43.56
CA ARG A 175 3.43 6.97 43.41
C ARG A 175 3.78 7.70 44.68
N TYR A 176 4.91 7.36 45.26
CA TYR A 176 5.49 8.03 46.42
C TYR A 176 6.79 8.69 46.01
N ILE A 177 6.96 9.96 46.35
CA ILE A 177 8.15 10.75 46.02
C ILE A 177 8.77 11.26 47.32
N ARG A 178 10.10 11.17 47.40
CA ARG A 178 10.88 11.73 48.50
C ARG A 178 11.97 12.66 47.95
N TYR A 179 12.09 13.84 48.53
CA TYR A 179 13.15 14.81 48.20
C TYR A 179 14.16 14.93 49.34
N GLY A 180 14.77 13.81 49.77
CA GLY A 180 15.64 13.78 50.94
C GLY A 180 14.90 14.22 52.21
N ASP A 181 15.37 15.30 52.82
CA ASP A 181 14.79 15.92 54.03
C ASP A 181 13.83 17.09 53.70
N ASP A 182 13.68 17.45 52.42
CA ASP A 182 12.92 18.62 51.99
C ASP A 182 11.41 18.37 51.81
N GLY A 183 10.97 17.13 51.99
CA GLY A 183 9.56 16.73 51.99
C GLY A 183 9.24 15.53 51.10
N GLU A 184 7.96 15.18 51.09
CA GLU A 184 7.42 13.98 50.45
C GLU A 184 6.12 14.29 49.70
N GLU A 185 5.84 13.50 48.67
CA GLU A 185 4.58 13.51 47.94
C GLU A 185 4.02 12.08 47.86
N LEU A 186 2.68 11.93 47.90
CA LEU A 186 2.01 10.65 47.72
C LEU A 186 0.76 10.83 46.85
N TYR A 187 0.66 10.04 45.79
CA TYR A 187 -0.46 10.06 44.86
C TYR A 187 -1.05 8.66 44.67
N ASN A 188 -2.39 8.57 44.64
CA ASN A 188 -3.08 7.41 44.10
C ASN A 188 -3.25 7.61 42.59
N VAL A 189 -2.28 7.18 41.79
CA VAL A 189 -2.26 7.47 40.33
C VAL A 189 -3.41 6.84 39.56
N ARG A 190 -4.07 5.83 40.14
CA ARG A 190 -5.28 5.23 39.55
C ARG A 190 -6.52 6.12 39.71
N LYS A 191 -6.62 6.86 40.81
CA LYS A 191 -7.74 7.80 41.07
C LYS A 191 -7.41 9.23 40.65
N ASP A 192 -6.14 9.59 40.73
CA ASP A 192 -5.58 10.89 40.39
C ASP A 192 -4.43 10.72 39.37
N PRO A 193 -4.75 10.42 38.10
CA PRO A 193 -3.74 10.17 37.07
C PRO A 193 -2.95 11.42 36.67
N ASN A 194 -3.35 12.61 37.13
CA ASN A 194 -2.65 13.86 36.88
C ASN A 194 -1.84 14.35 38.10
N GLU A 195 -1.85 13.60 39.20
CA GLU A 195 -1.10 13.89 40.43
C GLU A 195 -1.44 15.29 41.00
N TRP A 196 -2.72 15.67 40.98
CA TRP A 196 -3.19 16.99 41.43
C TRP A 196 -3.33 17.17 42.94
N ASP A 197 -3.49 16.08 43.69
CA ASP A 197 -3.76 16.14 45.13
C ASP A 197 -2.72 15.32 45.90
N ASN A 198 -1.79 16.01 46.56
CA ASN A 198 -0.74 15.39 47.38
C ASN A 198 -1.31 14.88 48.71
N LEU A 199 -1.33 13.57 48.87
CA LEU A 199 -1.87 12.87 50.03
C LEU A 199 -0.87 12.69 51.18
N ALA A 200 0.38 13.13 51.02
CA ALA A 200 1.45 12.90 52.01
C ALA A 200 1.17 13.55 53.38
N GLY A 201 0.36 14.61 53.42
CA GLY A 201 -0.03 15.29 54.66
C GLY A 201 -1.16 14.61 55.44
N ASP A 202 -1.86 13.62 54.85
CA ASP A 202 -2.97 12.93 55.50
C ASP A 202 -2.46 11.79 56.39
N PRO A 203 -2.71 11.82 57.72
CA PRO A 203 -2.31 10.76 58.64
C PRO A 203 -2.80 9.36 58.26
N VAL A 204 -3.91 9.23 57.52
CA VAL A 204 -4.45 7.94 57.06
C VAL A 204 -3.47 7.19 56.16
N HIS A 205 -2.53 7.89 55.54
CA HIS A 205 -1.54 7.29 54.63
C HIS A 205 -0.15 7.06 55.25
N ALA A 206 0.03 7.37 56.53
CA ALA A 206 1.33 7.27 57.20
C ALA A 206 1.96 5.87 57.12
N GLU A 207 1.19 4.80 57.33
CA GLU A 207 1.69 3.42 57.23
C GLU A 207 2.13 3.06 55.82
N ARG A 208 1.39 3.51 54.79
CA ARG A 208 1.76 3.29 53.39
C ARG A 208 3.03 4.02 53.01
N MET A 209 3.19 5.27 53.46
CA MET A 209 4.44 6.00 53.23
C MET A 209 5.61 5.34 53.92
N ALA A 210 5.42 4.82 55.14
CA ALA A 210 6.45 4.07 55.85
C ALA A 210 6.88 2.82 55.06
N SER A 211 5.93 2.05 54.51
CA SER A 211 6.28 0.87 53.70
C SER A 211 7.02 1.24 52.40
N PHE A 212 6.69 2.36 51.74
CA PHE A 212 7.46 2.81 50.58
C PHE A 212 8.88 3.28 50.93
N ARG A 213 9.09 3.89 52.10
CA ARG A 213 10.45 4.27 52.56
C ARG A 213 11.34 3.05 52.74
N GLU A 214 10.80 1.93 53.20
CA GLU A 214 11.55 0.69 53.43
C GLU A 214 12.07 0.05 52.13
N LEU A 215 11.46 0.37 50.98
CA LEU A 215 11.86 -0.17 49.68
C LEU A 215 13.05 0.56 49.04
N ALA A 216 13.40 1.74 49.54
CA ALA A 216 14.49 2.53 48.98
C ALA A 216 15.86 2.01 49.46
N PRO A 217 16.92 2.18 48.64
CA PRO A 217 18.28 1.90 49.08
C PRO A 217 18.63 2.70 50.34
N ARG A 218 19.34 2.06 51.27
CA ARG A 218 19.87 2.72 52.49
C ARG A 218 21.18 3.45 52.21
N GLU A 219 21.91 3.01 51.20
CA GLU A 219 23.19 3.55 50.79
C GLU A 219 23.09 4.05 49.35
N PHE A 220 23.50 5.29 49.13
CA PHE A 220 23.52 5.93 47.82
C PHE A 220 24.96 6.21 47.42
N ALA A 221 25.27 6.06 46.12
CA ALA A 221 26.56 6.46 45.59
C ALA A 221 26.79 7.96 45.83
N PRO A 222 28.04 8.37 46.15
CA PRO A 222 28.35 9.78 46.34
C PRO A 222 28.14 10.54 45.03
N ALA A 223 27.65 11.78 45.13
CA ALA A 223 27.49 12.65 43.96
C ALA A 223 28.83 12.83 43.23
N ALA A 224 28.83 12.66 41.92
CA ALA A 224 30.01 12.89 41.10
C ALA A 224 30.45 14.36 41.20
N LYS A 225 31.77 14.61 41.22
CA LYS A 225 32.30 15.97 41.17
C LYS A 225 31.95 16.59 39.82
N ASN A 226 31.33 17.77 39.83
CA ASN A 226 31.03 18.52 38.60
C ASN A 226 32.31 18.73 37.78
N LEU A 227 32.27 18.33 36.52
CA LEU A 227 33.35 18.56 35.56
C LEU A 227 33.33 20.02 35.10
N ASN A 228 34.46 20.71 35.17
CA ASN A 228 34.60 22.12 34.77
C ASN A 228 35.47 22.32 33.52
N ALA A 229 35.63 21.29 32.67
CA ALA A 229 36.33 21.39 31.39
C ALA A 229 35.55 22.29 30.40
N ARG A 230 35.70 23.61 30.55
CA ARG A 230 35.31 24.58 29.54
C ARG A 230 36.40 24.66 28.49
N ARG A 231 36.00 24.88 27.24
CA ARG A 231 36.93 25.37 26.22
C ARG A 231 37.12 26.86 26.46
N ASP A 232 38.35 27.34 26.44
CA ASP A 232 38.68 28.76 26.50
C ASP A 232 38.57 29.35 25.09
N LEU A 233 37.83 30.45 24.94
CA LEU A 233 37.73 31.16 23.67
C LEU A 233 38.93 32.10 23.54
N VAL A 234 39.82 31.81 22.60
CA VAL A 234 40.94 32.67 22.23
C VAL A 234 40.54 33.51 21.02
N VAL A 235 40.61 34.83 21.15
CA VAL A 235 40.32 35.78 20.06
C VAL A 235 41.63 36.45 19.65
N GLU A 236 41.99 36.31 18.37
CA GLU A 236 43.21 36.86 17.75
C GLU A 236 42.79 37.77 16.58
N GLY A 237 42.69 39.08 16.82
CA GLY A 237 42.14 40.02 15.85
C GLY A 237 40.64 39.78 15.62
N GLU A 238 40.23 39.56 14.36
CA GLU A 238 38.85 39.18 14.01
C GLU A 238 38.60 37.66 14.02
N ALA A 239 39.65 36.85 14.23
CA ALA A 239 39.53 35.40 14.29
C ALA A 239 39.34 34.93 15.74
N PHE A 240 38.58 33.84 15.94
CA PHE A 240 38.45 33.18 17.24
C PHE A 240 38.60 31.67 17.11
N ARG A 241 39.18 31.04 18.14
CA ARG A 241 39.33 29.59 18.25
C ARG A 241 39.13 29.14 19.69
N TRP A 242 38.61 27.93 19.86
CA TRP A 242 38.39 27.31 21.16
C TRP A 242 39.58 26.42 21.54
N GLU A 243 40.26 26.71 22.65
CA GLU A 243 41.31 25.87 23.22
C GLU A 243 40.77 25.02 24.39
N PRO A 244 41.33 23.84 24.69
CA PRO A 244 41.00 23.10 25.90
C PRO A 244 41.39 23.91 27.16
N GLY A 245 40.41 24.29 27.99
CA GLY A 245 40.69 24.97 29.25
C GLY A 245 41.24 24.03 30.32
N LYS A 246 41.86 24.59 31.36
CA LYS A 246 42.46 23.88 32.52
C LYS A 246 41.41 23.26 33.47
N GLY A 247 40.49 22.46 32.95
CA GLY A 247 39.46 21.80 33.75
C GLY A 247 39.97 20.57 34.52
N ASN A 248 39.14 20.07 35.43
CA ASN A 248 39.34 18.88 36.25
C ASN A 248 38.95 17.56 35.54
N TYR A 249 38.71 17.60 34.22
CA TYR A 249 38.40 16.42 33.43
C TYR A 249 39.66 15.61 33.18
N GLN A 250 39.73 14.43 33.80
CA GLN A 250 40.67 13.40 33.43
C GLN A 250 39.92 12.38 32.55
N PRO A 251 40.29 12.20 31.27
CA PRO A 251 39.72 11.16 30.44
C PRO A 251 40.00 9.80 31.09
N SER A 252 38.97 8.99 31.31
CA SER A 252 39.19 7.59 31.68
C SER A 252 39.83 6.83 30.52
N GLU A 253 40.63 5.82 30.85
CA GLU A 253 41.10 4.85 29.86
C GLU A 253 39.90 4.25 29.13
N LYS A 254 39.90 4.31 27.79
CA LYS A 254 38.83 3.73 26.99
C LYS A 254 38.90 2.21 27.11
N TYR A 255 38.02 1.63 27.92
CA TYR A 255 37.76 0.21 27.86
C TYR A 255 37.06 -0.11 26.53
N LEU A 256 37.78 -0.76 25.60
CA LEU A 256 37.29 -1.18 24.28
C LEU A 256 37.12 -2.71 24.26
N PRO A 257 36.01 -3.27 24.80
CA PRO A 257 35.82 -4.72 24.93
C PRO A 257 35.79 -5.48 23.59
N TYR A 258 35.68 -4.79 22.45
CA TYR A 258 35.64 -5.37 21.11
C TYR A 258 37.01 -5.50 20.42
N THR A 259 38.09 -5.15 21.11
CA THR A 259 39.46 -5.23 20.54
C THR A 259 40.22 -6.49 20.94
N ASP A 260 39.59 -7.44 21.66
CA ASP A 260 40.17 -8.75 21.90
C ASP A 260 40.34 -9.51 20.55
N PRO A 261 41.59 -9.78 20.11
CA PRO A 261 41.85 -10.46 18.84
C PRO A 261 41.36 -11.92 18.80
N LEU A 262 40.99 -12.53 19.93
CA LEU A 262 40.69 -13.96 20.02
C LEU A 262 39.25 -14.36 19.61
N ARG A 263 38.35 -13.42 19.28
CA ARG A 263 36.97 -13.73 18.87
C ARG A 263 36.70 -13.72 17.35
N LYS A 264 37.71 -13.48 16.50
CA LYS A 264 37.56 -13.40 15.03
C LYS A 264 37.92 -14.70 14.30
N THR A 265 37.26 -15.82 14.60
CA THR A 265 37.36 -17.02 13.73
C THR A 265 36.07 -17.83 13.76
N GLN A 266 35.03 -17.37 13.06
CA GLN A 266 34.02 -18.28 12.50
C GLN A 266 33.37 -17.63 11.27
N PRO A 267 33.35 -18.31 10.10
CA PRO A 267 32.59 -17.86 8.94
C PRO A 267 31.08 -17.97 9.21
N PRO A 268 30.25 -17.10 8.62
CA PRO A 268 28.80 -17.23 8.71
C PRO A 268 28.35 -18.55 8.07
N GLN A 269 27.56 -19.32 8.82
CA GLN A 269 26.93 -20.55 8.35
C GLN A 269 25.92 -20.26 7.23
N PRO A 270 25.76 -21.15 6.24
CA PRO A 270 24.74 -21.00 5.20
C PRO A 270 23.33 -21.06 5.81
N VAL A 271 22.50 -20.09 5.39
CA VAL A 271 21.08 -20.00 5.76
C VAL A 271 20.33 -21.23 5.22
N PRO A 272 19.43 -21.88 6.00
CA PRO A 272 18.68 -23.04 5.52
C PRO A 272 17.80 -22.69 4.33
N GLN A 273 17.79 -23.53 3.29
CA GLN A 273 16.85 -23.40 2.17
C GLN A 273 15.40 -23.47 2.70
N ARG A 274 14.60 -22.43 2.38
CA ARG A 274 13.16 -22.37 2.68
C ARG A 274 12.45 -23.62 2.14
N ARG A 275 11.52 -24.18 2.94
CA ARG A 275 10.54 -25.15 2.43
C ARG A 275 9.79 -24.53 1.25
N ARG A 276 9.78 -25.20 0.09
CA ARG A 276 8.98 -24.79 -1.08
C ARG A 276 7.51 -24.67 -0.67
N ASN A 277 6.99 -23.44 -0.65
CA ASN A 277 5.58 -23.19 -0.40
C ASN A 277 4.86 -23.29 -1.75
N ASN A 278 4.37 -24.48 -2.10
CA ASN A 278 3.76 -24.77 -3.40
C ASN A 278 2.34 -24.18 -3.52
N ARG A 279 2.20 -22.85 -3.43
CA ARG A 279 0.92 -22.18 -3.64
C ARG A 279 0.57 -22.11 -5.12
N ASN A 280 -0.70 -22.27 -5.41
CA ASN A 280 -1.28 -22.09 -6.73
C ASN A 280 -1.56 -20.61 -7.02
N VAL A 281 -1.73 -20.24 -8.29
CA VAL A 281 -2.07 -18.88 -8.72
C VAL A 281 -3.23 -18.91 -9.71
N LEU A 282 -4.30 -18.19 -9.39
CA LEU A 282 -5.38 -17.85 -10.31
C LEU A 282 -5.31 -16.34 -10.62
N PHE A 283 -4.93 -16.01 -11.85
CA PHE A 283 -4.80 -14.65 -12.34
C PHE A 283 -5.95 -14.29 -13.27
N VAL A 284 -6.86 -13.43 -12.83
CA VAL A 284 -8.02 -12.97 -13.61
C VAL A 284 -7.78 -11.53 -14.07
N ILE A 285 -7.88 -11.31 -15.39
CA ILE A 285 -7.74 -9.99 -16.00
C ILE A 285 -8.90 -9.71 -16.95
N CYS A 286 -9.58 -8.59 -16.73
CA CYS A 286 -10.60 -8.06 -17.64
C CYS A 286 -9.98 -7.05 -18.61
N ASP A 287 -10.66 -6.82 -19.73
CA ASP A 287 -10.23 -5.90 -20.79
C ASP A 287 -11.16 -4.69 -20.83
N ASP A 288 -10.59 -3.49 -20.72
CA ASP A 288 -11.33 -2.22 -20.68
C ASP A 288 -12.28 -2.06 -19.47
N LEU A 289 -12.06 -2.77 -18.36
CA LEU A 289 -12.89 -2.67 -17.15
C LEU A 289 -12.42 -1.50 -16.26
N ASN A 290 -13.26 -0.48 -16.13
CA ASN A 290 -13.02 0.64 -15.22
C ASN A 290 -13.42 0.31 -13.77
N THR A 291 -13.37 1.30 -12.88
CA THR A 291 -13.72 1.14 -11.46
C THR A 291 -15.23 1.17 -11.19
N HIS A 292 -16.10 0.99 -12.19
CA HIS A 292 -17.56 0.84 -11.99
C HIS A 292 -17.90 -0.59 -11.55
N VAL A 293 -17.30 -1.03 -10.45
CA VAL A 293 -17.54 -2.32 -9.79
C VAL A 293 -17.76 -2.11 -8.31
N SER A 294 -18.57 -2.94 -7.65
CA SER A 294 -18.92 -2.75 -6.24
C SER A 294 -17.68 -2.67 -5.30
N PRO A 295 -16.61 -3.47 -5.48
CA PRO A 295 -15.40 -3.34 -4.65
C PRO A 295 -14.67 -1.99 -4.75
N SER A 296 -14.91 -1.23 -5.83
CA SER A 296 -14.36 0.12 -5.99
C SER A 296 -15.23 1.21 -5.36
N GLY A 297 -16.40 0.84 -4.80
CA GLY A 297 -17.37 1.76 -4.20
C GLY A 297 -18.35 2.39 -5.21
N TYR A 298 -18.61 1.73 -6.34
CA TYR A 298 -19.60 2.19 -7.32
C TYR A 298 -20.94 1.48 -7.09
N ASP A 299 -21.83 2.10 -6.33
CA ASP A 299 -23.09 1.49 -5.87
C ASP A 299 -24.10 1.11 -6.98
N PRO A 300 -24.22 1.84 -8.11
CA PRO A 300 -25.22 1.52 -9.14
C PRO A 300 -25.00 0.19 -9.88
N ILE A 301 -23.82 -0.43 -9.77
CA ILE A 301 -23.50 -1.68 -10.47
C ILE A 301 -23.89 -2.92 -9.64
N ARG A 302 -24.34 -3.97 -10.34
CA ARG A 302 -24.66 -5.27 -9.75
C ARG A 302 -23.53 -6.27 -10.02
N THR A 303 -22.59 -6.38 -9.08
CA THR A 303 -21.48 -7.34 -9.10
C THR A 303 -21.35 -8.13 -7.79
N PRO A 304 -22.34 -8.98 -7.45
CA PRO A 304 -22.34 -9.71 -6.18
C PRO A 304 -21.16 -10.68 -6.02
N THR A 305 -20.66 -11.27 -7.10
CA THR A 305 -19.53 -12.19 -7.06
C THR A 305 -18.24 -11.46 -6.70
N LEU A 306 -18.00 -10.30 -7.32
CA LEU A 306 -16.86 -9.45 -6.99
C LEU A 306 -16.96 -8.90 -5.56
N SER A 307 -18.17 -8.59 -5.07
CA SER A 307 -18.39 -8.23 -3.67
C SER A 307 -18.04 -9.38 -2.71
N LYS A 308 -18.43 -10.62 -3.02
CA LYS A 308 -18.03 -11.81 -2.24
C LYS A 308 -16.51 -11.95 -2.24
N LEU A 309 -15.87 -11.92 -3.42
CA LEU A 309 -14.41 -12.00 -3.52
C LEU A 309 -13.74 -10.92 -2.66
N ALA A 310 -14.17 -9.66 -2.77
CA ALA A 310 -13.62 -8.56 -1.97
C ALA A 310 -13.79 -8.78 -0.46
N SER A 311 -14.90 -9.38 -0.01
CA SER A 311 -15.14 -9.67 1.42
C SER A 311 -14.20 -10.74 1.98
N GLU A 312 -13.62 -11.59 1.13
CA GLU A 312 -12.69 -12.66 1.49
C GLU A 312 -11.23 -12.30 1.16
N SER A 313 -11.01 -11.11 0.61
CA SER A 313 -9.74 -10.66 0.05
C SER A 313 -9.34 -9.30 0.59
N MET A 314 -8.20 -8.78 0.11
CA MET A 314 -7.84 -7.38 0.25
C MET A 314 -8.13 -6.62 -1.05
N THR A 315 -8.81 -5.48 -0.97
CA THR A 315 -9.05 -4.58 -2.10
C THR A 315 -8.12 -3.38 -2.05
N PHE A 316 -7.35 -3.14 -3.11
CA PHE A 316 -6.52 -1.95 -3.25
C PHE A 316 -7.28 -0.87 -3.99
N ARG A 317 -7.59 0.24 -3.31
CA ARG A 317 -8.40 1.30 -3.90
C ARG A 317 -7.62 2.15 -4.88
N ARG A 318 -6.29 2.04 -4.97
CA ARG A 318 -5.42 2.96 -5.73
C ARG A 318 -4.39 2.20 -6.55
N ALA A 319 -4.88 1.32 -7.42
CA ALA A 319 -4.08 0.56 -8.38
C ALA A 319 -4.14 1.18 -9.78
N TYR A 320 -2.98 1.32 -10.45
CA TYR A 320 -2.85 2.03 -11.72
C TYR A 320 -2.08 1.21 -12.77
N CYS A 321 -2.58 1.24 -14.00
CA CYS A 321 -1.88 0.72 -15.17
C CYS A 321 -0.76 1.67 -15.63
N GLN A 322 0.25 1.13 -16.29
CA GLN A 322 1.38 1.93 -16.78
C GLN A 322 1.08 2.59 -18.12
N TYR A 323 0.08 2.10 -18.84
CA TYR A 323 -0.33 2.65 -20.13
C TYR A 323 -1.83 2.35 -20.36
N PRO A 324 -2.70 3.35 -20.55
CA PRO A 324 -4.15 3.17 -20.66
C PRO A 324 -4.59 2.70 -22.07
N VAL A 325 -3.94 1.63 -22.57
CA VAL A 325 -4.16 0.93 -23.84
C VAL A 325 -3.73 -0.53 -23.71
N CYS A 326 -4.58 -1.47 -24.17
CA CYS A 326 -4.42 -2.91 -23.96
C CYS A 326 -3.02 -3.49 -24.21
N GLY A 327 -2.45 -3.27 -25.40
CA GLY A 327 -1.16 -3.85 -25.82
C GLY A 327 -0.01 -3.44 -24.91
N PRO A 328 0.30 -2.14 -24.84
CA PRO A 328 1.31 -1.59 -23.94
C PRO A 328 1.08 -1.95 -22.46
N SER A 329 -0.18 -1.87 -21.97
CA SER A 329 -0.48 -2.21 -20.58
C SER A 329 -0.17 -3.67 -20.25
N ARG A 330 -0.65 -4.59 -21.09
CA ARG A 330 -0.46 -6.03 -20.88
C ARG A 330 1.00 -6.43 -21.07
N ALA A 331 1.71 -5.81 -22.01
CA ALA A 331 3.16 -6.02 -22.15
C ALA A 331 3.91 -5.56 -20.91
N SER A 332 3.54 -4.41 -20.33
CA SER A 332 4.13 -3.88 -19.10
C SER A 332 3.86 -4.78 -17.90
N LEU A 333 2.58 -5.12 -17.66
CA LEU A 333 2.15 -6.01 -16.57
C LEU A 333 2.84 -7.38 -16.66
N MET A 334 2.81 -8.01 -17.84
CA MET A 334 3.30 -9.38 -18.02
C MET A 334 4.83 -9.48 -17.99
N SER A 335 5.56 -8.37 -18.14
CA SER A 335 7.02 -8.36 -18.04
C SER A 335 7.54 -7.69 -16.76
N GLY A 336 6.67 -7.03 -15.99
CA GLY A 336 7.05 -6.25 -14.81
C GLY A 336 7.97 -5.07 -15.14
N LEU A 337 7.85 -4.52 -16.35
CA LEU A 337 8.67 -3.42 -16.87
C LEU A 337 7.79 -2.26 -17.33
N TYR A 338 8.26 -1.02 -17.14
CA TYR A 338 7.57 0.16 -17.65
C TYR A 338 7.58 0.19 -19.20
N PRO A 339 6.60 0.85 -19.85
CA PRO A 339 6.52 0.95 -21.31
C PRO A 339 7.80 1.47 -21.98
N GLN A 340 8.54 2.38 -21.33
CA GLN A 340 9.81 2.88 -21.85
C GLN A 340 10.93 1.82 -21.84
N SER A 341 10.88 0.88 -20.89
CA SER A 341 11.80 -0.26 -20.88
C SER A 341 11.37 -1.35 -21.87
N THR A 342 10.06 -1.66 -21.95
CA THR A 342 9.55 -2.67 -22.90
C THR A 342 9.65 -2.21 -24.35
N GLY A 343 9.49 -0.92 -24.62
CA GLY A 343 9.40 -0.32 -25.96
C GLY A 343 8.07 -0.55 -26.65
N VAL A 344 7.12 -1.22 -26.00
CA VAL A 344 5.79 -1.46 -26.54
C VAL A 344 4.93 -0.24 -26.21
N LEU A 345 4.68 0.59 -27.22
CA LEU A 345 3.98 1.88 -27.06
C LEU A 345 2.68 1.95 -27.85
N ASN A 346 2.35 0.93 -28.64
CA ASN A 346 1.04 0.78 -29.30
C ASN A 346 0.60 -0.70 -29.39
N ASN A 347 -0.61 -0.95 -29.90
CA ASN A 347 -1.23 -2.28 -29.98
C ASN A 347 -0.64 -3.21 -31.06
N THR A 348 0.24 -2.70 -31.93
CA THR A 348 0.90 -3.47 -32.99
C THR A 348 2.34 -3.84 -32.67
N ASP A 349 2.93 -3.19 -31.68
CA ASP A 349 4.27 -3.48 -31.16
C ASP A 349 4.28 -4.83 -30.44
N ASP A 350 5.38 -5.56 -30.56
CA ASP A 350 5.56 -6.88 -29.96
C ASP A 350 6.81 -6.89 -29.11
N ILE A 351 6.67 -7.17 -27.82
CA ILE A 351 7.81 -7.13 -26.88
C ILE A 351 8.94 -8.08 -27.29
N ARG A 352 8.64 -9.18 -27.98
CA ARG A 352 9.66 -10.13 -28.45
C ARG A 352 10.54 -9.52 -29.54
N LYS A 353 10.06 -8.48 -30.22
CA LYS A 353 10.82 -7.69 -31.21
C LYS A 353 11.44 -6.45 -30.58
N GLU A 354 10.66 -5.72 -29.77
CA GLU A 354 11.10 -4.48 -29.14
C GLU A 354 12.15 -4.69 -28.05
N ARG A 355 12.11 -5.84 -27.37
CA ARG A 355 13.03 -6.25 -26.31
C ARG A 355 13.17 -7.79 -26.28
N PRO A 356 13.93 -8.37 -27.22
CA PRO A 356 14.13 -9.82 -27.31
C PRO A 356 14.66 -10.42 -26.00
N GLY A 357 14.25 -11.65 -25.67
CA GLY A 357 14.67 -12.34 -24.44
C GLY A 357 13.97 -11.88 -23.16
N THR A 358 12.94 -11.04 -23.26
CA THR A 358 12.12 -10.67 -22.09
C THR A 358 11.28 -11.85 -21.63
N VAL A 359 11.58 -12.35 -20.43
CA VAL A 359 10.81 -13.45 -19.79
C VAL A 359 9.50 -12.91 -19.25
N SER A 360 8.39 -13.44 -19.77
CA SER A 360 7.05 -13.10 -19.27
C SER A 360 6.74 -13.78 -17.93
N MET A 361 5.84 -13.21 -17.15
CA MET A 361 5.35 -13.78 -15.88
C MET A 361 4.91 -15.25 -16.00
N PRO A 362 4.00 -15.64 -16.92
CA PRO A 362 3.62 -17.06 -17.04
C PRO A 362 4.76 -17.97 -17.49
N GLU A 363 5.64 -17.50 -18.38
CA GLU A 363 6.84 -18.24 -18.77
C GLU A 363 7.77 -18.49 -17.58
N PHE A 364 7.97 -17.49 -16.71
CA PHE A 364 8.77 -17.66 -15.51
C PHE A 364 8.19 -18.70 -14.56
N PHE A 365 6.88 -18.69 -14.34
CA PHE A 365 6.21 -19.71 -13.51
C PHE A 365 6.40 -21.11 -14.13
N LYS A 366 6.21 -21.24 -15.46
CA LYS A 366 6.45 -22.50 -16.18
C LYS A 366 7.89 -23.01 -16.02
N GLN A 367 8.88 -22.13 -16.19
CA GLN A 367 10.30 -22.44 -16.01
C GLN A 367 10.65 -22.85 -14.57
N ASN A 368 9.84 -22.45 -13.58
CA ASN A 368 10.01 -22.78 -12.16
C ASN A 368 9.11 -23.92 -11.67
N GLY A 369 8.61 -24.76 -12.60
CA GLY A 369 7.97 -26.03 -12.27
C GLY A 369 6.46 -25.98 -12.09
N TYR A 370 5.82 -24.85 -12.37
CA TYR A 370 4.37 -24.75 -12.39
C TYR A 370 3.80 -25.37 -13.67
N TRP A 371 2.61 -25.95 -13.55
CA TRP A 371 1.74 -26.17 -14.71
C TRP A 371 1.05 -24.86 -15.07
N THR A 372 1.16 -24.41 -16.32
CA THR A 372 0.64 -23.10 -16.71
C THR A 372 -0.47 -23.20 -17.74
N ALA A 373 -1.58 -22.50 -17.50
CA ALA A 373 -2.71 -22.50 -18.42
C ALA A 373 -3.30 -21.09 -18.62
N SER A 374 -3.82 -20.84 -19.83
CA SER A 374 -4.44 -19.57 -20.19
C SER A 374 -5.68 -19.75 -21.03
N THR A 375 -6.75 -19.02 -20.73
CA THR A 375 -7.90 -18.89 -21.64
C THR A 375 -8.27 -17.44 -21.89
N GLY A 376 -8.70 -17.14 -23.11
CA GLY A 376 -9.21 -15.82 -23.48
C GLY A 376 -8.12 -14.77 -23.73
N LYS A 377 -8.38 -13.52 -23.32
CA LYS A 377 -7.49 -12.36 -23.61
C LYS A 377 -6.56 -12.07 -22.43
N VAL A 378 -5.44 -12.79 -22.35
CA VAL A 378 -4.36 -12.54 -21.37
C VAL A 378 -3.32 -11.61 -21.98
N PHE A 379 -2.65 -12.05 -23.05
CA PHE A 379 -1.92 -11.16 -23.95
C PHE A 379 -2.87 -10.48 -24.94
N HIS A 380 -2.47 -9.32 -25.45
CA HIS A 380 -3.35 -8.41 -26.20
C HIS A 380 -4.09 -9.06 -27.39
N SER A 381 -3.40 -9.88 -28.18
CA SER A 381 -4.01 -10.57 -29.33
C SER A 381 -3.29 -11.89 -29.61
N PRO A 382 -3.82 -12.77 -30.48
CA PRO A 382 -3.15 -14.02 -30.85
C PRO A 382 -1.73 -13.79 -31.39
N ARG A 383 -1.48 -12.66 -32.05
CA ARG A 383 -0.15 -12.27 -32.52
C ARG A 383 0.84 -12.13 -31.36
N HIS A 384 0.41 -11.57 -30.23
CA HIS A 384 1.25 -11.31 -29.06
C HIS A 384 1.28 -12.49 -28.08
N GLU A 385 0.65 -13.62 -28.41
CA GLU A 385 0.61 -14.78 -27.55
C GLU A 385 1.98 -15.46 -27.51
N HIS A 386 2.43 -15.84 -26.31
CA HIS A 386 3.73 -16.51 -26.11
C HIS A 386 3.63 -18.04 -26.31
N GLY A 387 2.42 -18.58 -26.42
CA GLY A 387 2.17 -19.97 -26.79
C GLY A 387 2.84 -20.96 -25.83
N GLU A 388 3.44 -22.02 -26.38
CA GLU A 388 4.06 -23.10 -25.60
C GLU A 388 5.25 -22.65 -24.74
N VAL A 389 5.84 -21.48 -25.03
CA VAL A 389 6.90 -20.90 -24.18
C VAL A 389 6.33 -20.50 -22.82
N ALA A 390 5.12 -19.96 -22.78
CA ALA A 390 4.48 -19.50 -21.55
C ALA A 390 3.50 -20.53 -20.96
N TRP A 391 2.90 -21.39 -21.78
CA TRP A 391 1.72 -22.18 -21.41
C TRP A 391 1.88 -23.67 -21.70
N ASP A 392 1.41 -24.54 -20.80
CA ASP A 392 1.15 -25.96 -21.09
C ASP A 392 -0.21 -26.17 -21.77
N ARG A 393 -1.17 -25.30 -21.48
CA ARG A 393 -2.49 -25.23 -22.14
C ARG A 393 -2.85 -23.78 -22.44
N PHE A 394 -3.21 -23.46 -23.68
CA PHE A 394 -3.74 -22.14 -24.00
C PHE A 394 -4.89 -22.25 -25.01
N ILE A 395 -6.02 -21.61 -24.71
CA ILE A 395 -7.24 -21.70 -25.54
C ILE A 395 -7.83 -20.30 -25.73
N ARG A 396 -8.33 -20.00 -26.94
CA ARG A 396 -9.10 -18.79 -27.22
C ARG A 396 -10.40 -19.17 -27.91
N PHE A 397 -11.51 -18.86 -27.27
CA PHE A 397 -12.83 -19.11 -27.83
C PHE A 397 -13.33 -17.92 -28.65
N GLU A 398 -14.22 -18.23 -29.59
CA GLU A 398 -15.08 -17.24 -30.23
C GLU A 398 -16.52 -17.36 -29.75
N ASN A 399 -17.27 -16.26 -29.92
CA ASN A 399 -18.71 -16.29 -29.72
C ASN A 399 -19.35 -17.22 -30.75
N ASP A 400 -20.45 -17.86 -30.37
CA ASP A 400 -21.34 -18.48 -31.35
C ASP A 400 -21.92 -17.43 -32.31
N GLU A 401 -22.53 -17.90 -33.40
CA GLU A 401 -23.20 -17.02 -34.36
C GLU A 401 -24.27 -16.17 -33.66
N LEU A 402 -24.13 -14.84 -33.75
CA LEU A 402 -25.10 -13.90 -33.18
C LEU A 402 -26.49 -14.16 -33.75
N GLU A 403 -27.52 -13.98 -32.93
CA GLU A 403 -28.91 -14.26 -33.29
C GLU A 403 -29.36 -13.51 -34.56
N VAL A 404 -28.99 -12.23 -34.68
CA VAL A 404 -29.30 -11.43 -35.87
C VAL A 404 -28.66 -12.00 -37.14
N VAL A 405 -27.45 -12.59 -37.02
CA VAL A 405 -26.74 -13.22 -38.13
C VAL A 405 -27.37 -14.57 -38.44
N ARG A 406 -27.76 -15.35 -37.44
CA ARG A 406 -28.46 -16.63 -37.60
C ARG A 406 -29.78 -16.44 -38.36
N ILE A 407 -30.60 -15.46 -37.96
CA ILE A 407 -31.85 -15.13 -38.65
C ILE A 407 -31.60 -14.73 -40.12
N ALA A 408 -30.57 -13.91 -40.37
CA ALA A 408 -30.20 -13.54 -41.73
C ALA A 408 -29.69 -14.73 -42.56
N ARG A 409 -28.94 -15.65 -41.95
CA ARG A 409 -28.46 -16.88 -42.58
C ARG A 409 -29.63 -17.77 -42.98
N GLU A 410 -30.56 -18.02 -42.07
CA GLU A 410 -31.72 -18.89 -42.30
C GLU A 410 -32.60 -18.36 -43.44
N ARG A 411 -32.83 -17.04 -43.49
CA ARG A 411 -33.51 -16.39 -44.63
C ARG A 411 -32.74 -16.54 -45.93
N PHE A 412 -31.43 -16.28 -45.89
CA PHE A 412 -30.58 -16.41 -47.08
C PHE A 412 -30.58 -17.83 -47.63
N GLU A 413 -30.48 -18.85 -46.76
CA GLU A 413 -30.45 -20.26 -47.15
C GLU A 413 -31.79 -20.74 -47.70
N ALA A 414 -32.90 -20.28 -47.13
CA ALA A 414 -34.24 -20.57 -47.66
C ALA A 414 -34.45 -20.03 -49.08
N GLU A 415 -33.87 -18.87 -49.40
CA GLU A 415 -34.01 -18.23 -50.71
C GLU A 415 -32.98 -18.68 -51.75
N ASN A 416 -31.75 -19.01 -51.32
CA ASN A 416 -30.61 -19.17 -52.23
C ASN A 416 -29.97 -20.58 -52.19
N GLY A 417 -30.38 -21.45 -51.25
CA GLY A 417 -29.68 -22.70 -50.93
C GLY A 417 -28.52 -22.49 -49.95
N SER A 418 -27.80 -23.57 -49.61
CA SER A 418 -26.80 -23.56 -48.52
C SER A 418 -25.72 -22.49 -48.70
N ILE A 419 -25.29 -21.87 -47.59
CA ILE A 419 -24.15 -20.92 -47.59
C ILE A 419 -22.80 -21.61 -47.89
N GLU A 420 -22.74 -22.93 -47.81
CA GLU A 420 -21.53 -23.71 -48.09
C GLU A 420 -21.28 -23.89 -49.59
N GLU A 421 -22.31 -23.73 -50.43
CA GLU A 421 -22.20 -23.82 -51.89
C GLU A 421 -21.34 -22.68 -52.46
N GLN A 422 -20.42 -23.00 -53.38
CA GLN A 422 -19.45 -22.04 -53.91
C GLN A 422 -20.09 -20.77 -54.49
N LYS A 423 -21.23 -20.90 -55.17
CA LYS A 423 -21.99 -19.78 -55.76
C LYS A 423 -22.57 -18.81 -54.71
N ASN A 424 -22.82 -19.29 -53.50
CA ASN A 424 -23.50 -18.56 -52.43
C ASN A 424 -22.54 -17.92 -51.42
N ARG A 425 -21.35 -18.49 -51.22
CA ARG A 425 -20.35 -18.03 -50.23
C ARG A 425 -20.07 -16.53 -50.29
N ARG A 426 -19.91 -15.96 -51.50
CA ARG A 426 -19.60 -14.53 -51.66
C ARG A 426 -20.78 -13.65 -51.25
N ARG A 427 -21.99 -13.98 -51.74
CA ARG A 427 -23.23 -13.26 -51.42
C ARG A 427 -23.53 -13.30 -49.92
N TRP A 428 -23.38 -14.48 -49.31
CA TRP A 428 -23.54 -14.63 -47.86
C TRP A 428 -22.52 -13.81 -47.08
N ARG A 429 -21.23 -13.82 -47.46
CA ARG A 429 -20.21 -12.98 -46.79
C ARG A 429 -20.55 -11.50 -46.85
N GLU A 430 -21.05 -11.01 -47.97
CA GLU A 430 -21.47 -9.62 -48.14
C GLU A 430 -22.69 -9.30 -47.25
N LEU A 431 -23.73 -10.14 -47.24
CA LEU A 431 -24.91 -9.97 -46.38
C LEU A 431 -24.57 -10.07 -44.89
N LYS A 432 -23.80 -11.08 -44.48
CA LYS A 432 -23.33 -11.25 -43.10
C LYS A 432 -22.57 -10.02 -42.62
N LYS A 433 -21.73 -9.43 -43.47
CA LYS A 433 -21.01 -8.19 -43.15
C LYS A 433 -21.98 -7.03 -42.93
N GLN A 434 -23.01 -6.89 -43.76
CA GLN A 434 -24.03 -5.84 -43.60
C GLN A 434 -24.84 -6.01 -42.31
N VAL A 435 -25.36 -7.21 -42.07
CA VAL A 435 -26.20 -7.52 -40.91
C VAL A 435 -25.45 -7.37 -39.59
N SER A 436 -24.18 -7.75 -39.56
CA SER A 436 -23.36 -7.67 -38.35
C SER A 436 -22.56 -6.37 -38.20
N ALA A 437 -22.63 -5.45 -39.17
CA ALA A 437 -21.80 -4.24 -39.19
C ALA A 437 -21.95 -3.43 -37.90
N GLY A 438 -23.18 -3.11 -37.50
CA GLY A 438 -23.43 -2.30 -36.30
C GLY A 438 -23.06 -3.00 -34.99
N LEU A 439 -23.11 -4.34 -34.93
CA LEU A 439 -22.81 -5.10 -33.72
C LEU A 439 -21.33 -5.45 -33.58
N ASN A 440 -20.60 -5.59 -34.69
CA ASN A 440 -19.18 -5.96 -34.69
C ASN A 440 -18.25 -4.77 -34.96
N ALA A 441 -18.78 -3.58 -35.27
CA ALA A 441 -17.99 -2.41 -35.55
C ALA A 441 -17.23 -1.94 -34.29
N GLN A 442 -15.94 -1.67 -34.47
CA GLN A 442 -15.17 -0.86 -33.53
C GLN A 442 -15.45 0.64 -33.73
N THR A 443 -16.05 1.05 -34.86
CA THR A 443 -16.33 2.46 -35.20
C THR A 443 -17.50 2.57 -36.21
N PRO A 444 -18.66 3.18 -35.86
CA PRO A 444 -19.01 3.53 -34.49
C PRO A 444 -19.08 2.25 -33.64
N PRO A 445 -18.68 2.30 -32.36
CA PRO A 445 -18.65 1.13 -31.50
C PRO A 445 -20.04 0.50 -31.37
N GLY A 446 -20.13 -0.79 -31.65
CA GLY A 446 -21.38 -1.53 -31.45
C GLY A 446 -21.76 -1.64 -29.97
N HIS A 447 -23.05 -1.58 -29.67
CA HIS A 447 -23.61 -1.80 -28.34
C HIS A 447 -25.00 -2.45 -28.43
N GLY A 448 -25.40 -3.21 -27.41
CA GLY A 448 -26.75 -3.76 -27.32
C GLY A 448 -26.82 -5.25 -26.98
N ARG A 449 -28.02 -5.80 -27.10
CA ARG A 449 -28.31 -7.20 -26.77
C ARG A 449 -27.71 -8.11 -27.82
N SER A 450 -26.99 -9.14 -27.35
CA SER A 450 -26.33 -10.09 -28.24
C SER A 450 -27.27 -11.17 -28.79
N GLY A 451 -28.38 -11.45 -28.12
CA GLY A 451 -29.23 -12.62 -28.39
C GLY A 451 -28.57 -13.97 -28.05
N LEU A 452 -27.36 -13.97 -27.49
CA LEU A 452 -26.65 -15.17 -27.07
C LEU A 452 -26.88 -15.44 -25.58
N THR A 453 -26.85 -16.71 -25.19
CA THR A 453 -26.74 -17.11 -23.77
C THR A 453 -25.30 -17.00 -23.26
N ASP A 454 -25.11 -17.04 -21.94
CA ASP A 454 -23.78 -16.95 -21.32
C ASP A 454 -22.78 -17.96 -21.90
N LYS A 455 -23.18 -19.23 -22.07
CA LYS A 455 -22.33 -20.32 -22.58
C LYS A 455 -21.94 -20.18 -24.05
N GLN A 456 -22.68 -19.36 -24.80
CA GLN A 456 -22.44 -19.12 -26.23
C GLN A 456 -21.48 -17.94 -26.44
N HIS A 457 -21.33 -17.07 -25.44
CA HIS A 457 -20.28 -16.05 -25.43
C HIS A 457 -18.92 -16.67 -25.10
N LYS A 458 -17.87 -16.14 -25.71
CA LYS A 458 -16.48 -16.57 -25.49
C LYS A 458 -16.06 -16.45 -24.03
N ASP A 459 -16.50 -15.42 -23.31
CA ASP A 459 -16.14 -15.23 -21.90
C ASP A 459 -16.84 -16.26 -20.99
N GLY A 460 -18.05 -16.70 -21.36
CA GLY A 460 -18.69 -17.83 -20.67
C GLY A 460 -18.03 -19.17 -20.99
N LYS A 461 -17.47 -19.34 -22.20
CA LYS A 461 -16.64 -20.51 -22.54
C LYS A 461 -15.30 -20.47 -21.79
N ASN A 462 -14.65 -19.31 -21.70
CA ASN A 462 -13.42 -19.10 -20.93
C ASN A 462 -13.59 -19.52 -19.47
N ALA A 463 -14.63 -19.01 -18.79
CA ALA A 463 -14.88 -19.34 -17.39
C ALA A 463 -15.11 -20.85 -17.17
N ARG A 464 -15.89 -21.49 -18.05
CA ARG A 464 -16.11 -22.95 -17.99
C ARG A 464 -14.85 -23.75 -18.25
N GLN A 465 -13.97 -23.29 -19.15
CA GLN A 465 -12.72 -23.97 -19.41
C GLN A 465 -11.79 -23.96 -18.19
N VAL A 466 -11.75 -22.86 -17.43
CA VAL A 466 -11.02 -22.81 -16.16
C VAL A 466 -11.64 -23.77 -15.14
N ALA A 467 -12.97 -23.78 -15.01
CA ALA A 467 -13.67 -24.73 -14.14
C ALA A 467 -13.38 -26.19 -14.51
N GLU A 468 -13.33 -26.52 -15.80
CA GLU A 468 -12.95 -27.85 -16.28
C GLU A 468 -11.51 -28.23 -15.91
N TRP A 469 -10.55 -27.30 -16.01
CA TRP A 469 -9.17 -27.56 -15.61
C TRP A 469 -9.02 -27.80 -14.10
N LEU A 470 -9.73 -27.02 -13.29
CA LEU A 470 -9.76 -27.17 -11.83
C LEU A 470 -10.42 -28.50 -11.41
N ALA A 471 -11.60 -28.80 -11.96
CA ALA A 471 -12.33 -30.03 -11.65
C ALA A 471 -11.60 -31.30 -12.15
N GLY A 472 -10.90 -31.20 -13.29
CA GLY A 472 -10.18 -32.32 -13.89
C GLY A 472 -8.78 -32.56 -13.33
N ASN A 473 -8.32 -31.76 -12.35
CA ASN A 473 -6.94 -31.77 -11.84
C ASN A 473 -5.88 -31.77 -12.97
N ALA A 474 -6.04 -30.86 -13.93
CA ALA A 474 -5.23 -30.85 -15.16
C ALA A 474 -3.71 -30.65 -14.91
N ASN A 475 -3.35 -30.12 -13.74
CA ASN A 475 -1.99 -29.90 -13.26
C ASN A 475 -1.32 -31.13 -12.63
N GLY A 476 -2.07 -32.19 -12.30
CA GLY A 476 -1.54 -33.35 -11.57
C GLY A 476 -0.92 -32.93 -10.23
N ASP A 477 0.32 -33.35 -9.97
CA ASP A 477 1.02 -33.02 -8.71
C ASP A 477 1.74 -31.65 -8.73
N LYS A 478 1.73 -30.94 -9.87
CA LYS A 478 2.39 -29.63 -9.98
C LYS A 478 1.50 -28.54 -9.41
N PRO A 479 2.05 -27.48 -8.79
CA PRO A 479 1.29 -26.26 -8.55
C PRO A 479 0.91 -25.62 -9.90
N PHE A 480 -0.21 -24.88 -9.94
CA PHE A 480 -0.69 -24.27 -11.17
C PHE A 480 -0.57 -22.73 -11.19
N PHE A 481 -0.39 -22.19 -12.40
CA PHE A 481 -0.64 -20.79 -12.72
C PHE A 481 -1.70 -20.74 -13.83
N ILE A 482 -2.92 -20.37 -13.49
CA ILE A 482 -4.04 -20.27 -14.43
C ILE A 482 -4.34 -18.78 -14.67
N ALA A 483 -4.29 -18.36 -15.92
CA ALA A 483 -4.69 -17.02 -16.36
C ALA A 483 -6.05 -17.05 -17.06
N CYS A 484 -7.03 -16.33 -16.51
CA CYS A 484 -8.37 -16.16 -17.08
C CYS A 484 -8.51 -14.75 -17.66
N GLY A 485 -8.40 -14.61 -18.97
CA GLY A 485 -8.54 -13.35 -19.68
C GLY A 485 -9.96 -13.12 -20.18
N ILE A 486 -10.71 -12.26 -19.51
CA ILE A 486 -12.08 -11.89 -19.89
C ILE A 486 -12.05 -10.70 -20.84
N GLN A 487 -12.68 -10.82 -22.02
CA GLN A 487 -12.67 -9.75 -23.04
C GLN A 487 -13.68 -8.64 -22.74
N LYS A 488 -14.82 -8.94 -22.13
CA LYS A 488 -15.73 -7.86 -21.70
C LYS A 488 -15.10 -7.02 -20.57
N PRO A 489 -15.48 -5.73 -20.45
CA PRO A 489 -16.48 -5.02 -21.24
C PRO A 489 -15.96 -4.38 -22.54
N HIS A 490 -14.78 -4.74 -23.06
CA HIS A 490 -14.27 -4.19 -24.34
C HIS A 490 -15.31 -4.23 -25.47
N VAL A 491 -15.35 -3.12 -26.24
CA VAL A 491 -16.24 -2.94 -27.41
C VAL A 491 -16.15 -4.11 -28.40
N PRO A 492 -17.25 -4.47 -29.09
CA PRO A 492 -18.60 -3.90 -28.95
C PRO A 492 -19.25 -4.30 -27.62
N PHE A 493 -20.06 -3.42 -27.01
CA PHE A 493 -20.73 -3.67 -25.73
C PHE A 493 -21.94 -4.58 -25.92
N LEU A 494 -21.67 -5.87 -26.15
CA LEU A 494 -22.67 -6.91 -26.33
C LEU A 494 -22.67 -7.86 -25.14
N ALA A 495 -23.84 -8.02 -24.53
CA ALA A 495 -24.09 -8.97 -23.45
C ALA A 495 -25.41 -9.72 -23.69
N PRO A 496 -25.64 -10.85 -23.00
CA PRO A 496 -26.96 -11.51 -22.99
C PRO A 496 -28.07 -10.60 -22.46
N ASP A 497 -29.28 -10.81 -22.96
CA ASP A 497 -30.41 -9.89 -22.81
C ASP A 497 -30.78 -9.63 -21.35
N LYS A 498 -30.76 -10.68 -20.51
CA LYS A 498 -31.07 -10.63 -19.08
C LYS A 498 -30.23 -9.62 -18.28
N TYR A 499 -29.03 -9.26 -18.74
CA TYR A 499 -28.18 -8.29 -18.03
C TYR A 499 -28.57 -6.85 -18.32
N PHE A 500 -29.23 -6.57 -19.45
CA PHE A 500 -29.75 -5.22 -19.74
C PHE A 500 -30.94 -4.88 -18.85
N GLU A 501 -31.76 -5.87 -18.50
CA GLU A 501 -32.93 -5.72 -17.62
C GLU A 501 -32.56 -5.27 -16.21
N MET A 502 -31.31 -5.48 -15.80
CA MET A 502 -30.78 -5.03 -14.50
C MET A 502 -30.57 -3.52 -14.40
N TYR A 503 -30.54 -2.82 -15.55
CA TYR A 503 -30.14 -1.41 -15.64
C TYR A 503 -31.15 -0.60 -16.48
N PRO A 504 -32.35 -0.29 -15.97
CA PRO A 504 -33.29 0.58 -16.67
C PRO A 504 -32.64 1.93 -17.02
N LEU A 505 -32.79 2.41 -18.27
CA LEU A 505 -32.16 3.65 -18.73
C LEU A 505 -32.51 4.85 -17.84
N SER A 506 -33.74 4.91 -17.33
CA SER A 506 -34.22 5.97 -16.44
C SER A 506 -33.54 6.01 -15.07
N GLU A 507 -32.93 4.91 -14.63
CA GLU A 507 -32.24 4.81 -13.34
C GLU A 507 -30.73 5.12 -13.44
N LEU A 508 -30.19 5.21 -14.66
CA LEU A 508 -28.78 5.53 -14.88
C LEU A 508 -28.53 7.04 -14.71
N THR A 509 -27.75 7.35 -13.67
CA THR A 509 -27.36 8.71 -13.30
C THR A 509 -25.87 8.94 -13.48
N TYR A 510 -25.51 10.19 -13.74
CA TYR A 510 -24.13 10.69 -13.80
C TYR A 510 -24.17 12.21 -13.66
N THR A 511 -23.03 12.82 -13.36
CA THR A 511 -22.87 14.27 -13.29
C THR A 511 -22.26 14.78 -14.60
N PRO A 512 -22.98 15.58 -15.40
CA PRO A 512 -22.43 16.16 -16.62
C PRO A 512 -21.27 17.12 -16.32
N ASP A 513 -20.34 17.21 -17.25
CA ASP A 513 -19.25 18.18 -17.17
C ASP A 513 -19.68 19.58 -17.63
N ARG A 514 -18.95 20.60 -17.16
CA ARG A 514 -19.14 21.97 -17.62
C ARG A 514 -18.72 22.10 -19.10
N PRO A 515 -19.50 22.77 -19.96
CA PRO A 515 -19.18 22.89 -21.40
C PRO A 515 -17.77 23.42 -21.69
N ASN A 516 -17.25 24.29 -20.83
CA ASN A 516 -15.95 24.93 -20.96
C ASN A 516 -14.80 24.23 -20.20
N LEU A 517 -14.97 22.95 -19.84
CA LEU A 517 -13.97 22.18 -19.09
C LEU A 517 -12.57 22.23 -19.73
N TRP A 518 -12.53 22.12 -21.06
CA TRP A 518 -11.31 22.02 -21.85
C TRP A 518 -10.58 23.36 -22.07
N ASP A 519 -11.09 24.48 -21.58
CA ASP A 519 -10.42 25.79 -21.72
C ASP A 519 -9.08 25.86 -20.96
N SER A 520 -8.93 25.04 -19.91
CA SER A 520 -7.76 25.04 -19.02
C SER A 520 -6.92 23.77 -19.10
N ILE A 521 -7.27 22.82 -19.98
CA ILE A 521 -6.61 21.52 -20.09
C ILE A 521 -5.85 21.46 -21.43
N PRO A 522 -4.59 20.97 -21.47
CA PRO A 522 -3.83 20.86 -22.71
C PRO A 522 -4.60 20.09 -23.79
N ARG A 523 -4.60 20.60 -25.04
CA ARG A 523 -5.38 20.01 -26.14
C ARG A 523 -4.87 18.63 -26.50
N THR A 524 -3.57 18.39 -26.36
CA THR A 524 -3.03 17.05 -26.60
C THR A 524 -3.43 16.04 -25.53
N ALA A 525 -4.03 16.42 -24.39
CA ALA A 525 -4.60 15.44 -23.47
C ALA A 525 -5.84 14.73 -24.05
N ILE A 526 -6.54 15.36 -25.01
CA ILE A 526 -7.76 14.85 -25.64
C ILE A 526 -7.51 13.57 -26.45
N SER A 527 -8.36 12.57 -26.25
CA SER A 527 -8.50 11.42 -27.15
C SER A 527 -9.72 11.63 -28.03
N LYS A 528 -9.55 11.69 -29.36
CA LYS A 528 -10.65 11.88 -30.33
C LYS A 528 -11.61 10.69 -30.45
N ARG A 529 -11.47 9.67 -29.60
CA ARG A 529 -12.30 8.46 -29.66
C ARG A 529 -13.78 8.74 -29.45
N TYR A 530 -14.17 9.82 -28.76
CA TYR A 530 -15.57 10.22 -28.58
C TYR A 530 -16.33 10.40 -29.91
N GLU A 531 -15.66 10.81 -30.99
CA GLU A 531 -16.25 10.97 -32.33
C GLU A 531 -16.80 9.64 -32.84
N ALA A 532 -16.06 8.54 -32.60
CA ALA A 532 -16.49 7.21 -32.98
C ALA A 532 -17.77 6.79 -32.25
N PHE A 533 -17.98 7.24 -31.01
CA PHE A 533 -19.20 6.95 -30.25
C PHE A 533 -20.39 7.84 -30.64
N GLY A 534 -20.21 8.79 -31.57
CA GLY A 534 -21.25 9.72 -32.01
C GLY A 534 -21.41 10.94 -31.09
N PHE A 535 -20.39 11.27 -30.30
CA PHE A 535 -20.38 12.44 -29.43
C PHE A 535 -19.57 13.59 -30.04
N GLU A 536 -19.83 14.79 -29.55
CA GLU A 536 -19.07 16.01 -29.87
C GLU A 536 -18.42 16.55 -28.59
N LEU A 537 -17.18 17.02 -28.69
CA LEU A 537 -16.45 17.53 -27.52
C LEU A 537 -17.16 18.75 -26.93
N GLY A 538 -17.42 18.73 -25.63
CA GLY A 538 -18.09 19.83 -24.91
C GLY A 538 -19.62 19.84 -25.03
N GLN A 539 -20.21 18.88 -25.74
CA GLN A 539 -21.66 18.72 -25.86
C GLN A 539 -22.10 17.38 -25.28
N GLU A 540 -23.13 17.40 -24.44
CA GLU A 540 -23.67 16.20 -23.82
C GLU A 540 -24.87 15.65 -24.62
N ASN A 541 -24.91 14.33 -24.82
CA ASN A 541 -26.04 13.63 -25.40
C ASN A 541 -26.56 12.62 -24.38
N HIS A 542 -27.52 13.06 -23.55
CA HIS A 542 -27.93 12.28 -22.39
C HIS A 542 -28.57 10.94 -22.72
N ALA A 543 -29.32 10.86 -23.83
CA ALA A 543 -29.96 9.63 -24.25
C ALA A 543 -28.90 8.60 -24.68
N LEU A 544 -28.02 9.00 -25.60
CA LEU A 544 -26.97 8.13 -26.12
C LEU A 544 -25.97 7.70 -25.03
N ARG A 545 -25.60 8.61 -24.11
CA ARG A 545 -24.72 8.28 -22.98
C ARG A 545 -25.32 7.17 -22.11
N ARG A 546 -26.63 7.23 -21.81
CA ARG A 546 -27.31 6.19 -21.04
C ARG A 546 -27.39 4.86 -21.78
N GLU A 547 -27.56 4.86 -23.10
CA GLU A 547 -27.54 3.63 -23.91
C GLU A 547 -26.18 2.92 -23.82
N TYR A 548 -25.07 3.64 -23.99
CA TYR A 548 -23.74 3.07 -23.83
C TYR A 548 -23.44 2.65 -22.39
N MET A 549 -23.83 3.45 -21.39
CA MET A 549 -23.68 3.08 -19.98
C MET A 549 -24.46 1.81 -19.63
N GLN A 550 -25.71 1.68 -20.09
CA GLN A 550 -26.50 0.46 -19.89
C GLN A 550 -25.79 -0.76 -20.48
N ALA A 551 -25.32 -0.65 -21.73
CA ALA A 551 -24.65 -1.76 -22.41
C ALA A 551 -23.33 -2.13 -21.72
N TYR A 552 -22.56 -1.14 -21.26
CA TYR A 552 -21.31 -1.36 -20.52
C TYR A 552 -21.57 -2.01 -19.15
N HIS A 553 -22.53 -1.53 -18.37
CA HIS A 553 -22.93 -2.12 -17.08
C HIS A 553 -23.49 -3.54 -17.25
N ALA A 554 -24.27 -3.80 -18.31
CA ALA A 554 -24.74 -5.14 -18.65
C ALA A 554 -23.56 -6.10 -18.94
N CYS A 555 -22.53 -5.63 -19.64
CA CYS A 555 -21.30 -6.40 -19.83
C CYS A 555 -20.60 -6.70 -18.50
N ILE A 556 -20.54 -5.73 -17.57
CA ILE A 556 -19.93 -5.94 -16.25
C ILE A 556 -20.68 -7.00 -15.42
N SER A 557 -22.02 -6.98 -15.37
CA SER A 557 -22.76 -8.04 -14.68
C SER A 557 -22.64 -9.39 -15.36
N PHE A 558 -22.50 -9.43 -16.69
CA PHE A 558 -22.18 -10.66 -17.40
C PHE A 558 -20.83 -11.24 -16.97
N ILE A 559 -19.79 -10.39 -16.86
CA ILE A 559 -18.46 -10.77 -16.34
C ILE A 559 -18.60 -11.34 -14.93
N ASP A 560 -19.28 -10.63 -14.02
CA ASP A 560 -19.47 -11.06 -12.63
C ASP A 560 -20.07 -12.47 -12.55
N ALA A 561 -21.12 -12.73 -13.35
CA ALA A 561 -21.73 -14.05 -13.43
C ALA A 561 -20.79 -15.13 -13.98
N GLN A 562 -19.85 -14.79 -14.88
CA GLN A 562 -18.87 -15.75 -15.39
C GLN A 562 -17.77 -16.01 -14.36
N LEU A 563 -17.36 -15.00 -13.60
CA LEU A 563 -16.39 -15.16 -12.52
C LEU A 563 -16.93 -16.06 -11.41
N LYS A 564 -18.25 -16.05 -11.18
CA LYS A 564 -18.87 -16.97 -10.22
C LYS A 564 -18.54 -18.43 -10.55
N ILE A 565 -18.62 -18.81 -11.83
CA ILE A 565 -18.29 -20.18 -12.28
C ILE A 565 -16.84 -20.53 -11.95
N VAL A 566 -15.92 -19.58 -12.14
CA VAL A 566 -14.49 -19.79 -11.85
C VAL A 566 -14.23 -19.95 -10.36
N PHE A 567 -14.79 -19.06 -9.53
CA PHE A 567 -14.55 -19.09 -8.08
C PHE A 567 -15.27 -20.25 -7.39
N ASP A 568 -16.49 -20.58 -7.80
CA ASP A 568 -17.18 -21.79 -7.33
C ASP A 568 -16.36 -23.04 -7.65
N ALA A 569 -15.83 -23.16 -8.87
CA ALA A 569 -15.00 -24.31 -9.24
C ALA A 569 -13.67 -24.36 -8.47
N LEU A 570 -13.10 -23.20 -8.11
CA LEU A 570 -11.91 -23.14 -7.26
C LEU A 570 -12.23 -23.66 -5.85
N GLU A 571 -13.35 -23.26 -5.27
CA GLU A 571 -13.85 -23.77 -3.98
C GLU A 571 -14.10 -25.29 -4.04
N GLU A 572 -14.84 -25.75 -5.06
CA GLU A 572 -15.22 -27.15 -5.24
C GLU A 572 -14.02 -28.08 -5.53
N SER A 573 -12.96 -27.56 -6.16
CA SER A 573 -11.73 -28.32 -6.42
C SER A 573 -10.90 -28.61 -5.16
N GLY A 574 -11.18 -27.93 -4.04
CA GLY A 574 -10.39 -28.02 -2.81
C GLY A 574 -9.11 -27.17 -2.80
N HIS A 575 -8.82 -26.44 -3.88
CA HIS A 575 -7.64 -25.56 -4.01
C HIS A 575 -7.87 -24.14 -3.47
N ALA A 576 -9.03 -23.82 -2.91
CA ALA A 576 -9.29 -22.47 -2.41
C ALA A 576 -8.27 -22.02 -1.34
N GLU A 577 -7.84 -22.90 -0.43
CA GLU A 577 -6.95 -22.54 0.67
C GLU A 577 -5.45 -22.54 0.29
N ASP A 578 -5.10 -23.03 -0.90
CA ASP A 578 -3.72 -23.04 -1.41
C ASP A 578 -3.49 -22.09 -2.61
N THR A 579 -4.54 -21.42 -3.08
CA THR A 579 -4.52 -20.57 -4.28
C THR A 579 -4.50 -19.08 -3.96
N ILE A 580 -3.49 -18.39 -4.48
CA ILE A 580 -3.44 -16.93 -4.58
C ILE A 580 -4.37 -16.50 -5.73
N VAL A 581 -5.31 -15.60 -5.45
CA VAL A 581 -6.21 -15.03 -6.45
C VAL A 581 -5.88 -13.57 -6.68
N ILE A 582 -5.67 -13.20 -7.94
CA ILE A 582 -5.54 -11.81 -8.39
C ILE A 582 -6.70 -11.51 -9.33
N PHE A 583 -7.44 -10.44 -9.07
CA PHE A 583 -8.44 -9.90 -9.98
C PHE A 583 -8.10 -8.46 -10.36
N THR A 584 -8.02 -8.17 -11.66
CA THR A 584 -7.74 -6.82 -12.15
C THR A 584 -8.28 -6.53 -13.56
N SER A 585 -8.00 -5.31 -14.03
CA SER A 585 -8.19 -4.87 -15.42
C SER A 585 -6.86 -4.46 -16.02
N ASP A 586 -6.74 -4.44 -17.35
CA ASP A 586 -5.55 -3.89 -18.01
C ASP A 586 -5.48 -2.36 -17.97
N HIS A 587 -6.62 -1.66 -17.95
CA HIS A 587 -6.71 -0.22 -17.75
C HIS A 587 -8.15 0.21 -17.44
N GLY A 588 -8.33 1.51 -17.14
CA GLY A 588 -9.65 2.11 -16.95
C GLY A 588 -10.39 2.40 -18.27
N TYR A 589 -11.50 3.13 -18.19
CA TYR A 589 -12.35 3.41 -19.35
C TYR A 589 -13.31 4.58 -19.07
N HIS A 590 -13.42 5.50 -20.04
CA HIS A 590 -14.29 6.67 -20.00
C HIS A 590 -15.69 6.35 -20.54
N LEU A 591 -16.72 6.81 -19.82
CA LEU A 591 -18.14 6.70 -20.20
C LEU A 591 -18.80 8.08 -20.30
N GLY A 592 -18.09 9.02 -20.93
CA GLY A 592 -18.49 10.42 -21.07
C GLY A 592 -17.78 11.38 -20.11
N ASP A 593 -16.95 10.88 -19.20
CA ASP A 593 -16.11 11.67 -18.30
C ASP A 593 -15.19 12.61 -19.10
N HIS A 594 -15.13 13.87 -18.73
CA HIS A 594 -14.41 14.93 -19.46
C HIS A 594 -14.87 15.08 -20.92
N PHE A 595 -16.09 14.68 -21.27
CA PHE A 595 -16.59 14.53 -22.66
C PHE A 595 -15.80 13.50 -23.50
N LEU A 596 -15.07 12.60 -22.85
CA LEU A 596 -14.27 11.57 -23.49
C LEU A 596 -14.99 10.22 -23.43
N TRP A 597 -14.66 9.37 -24.41
CA TRP A 597 -15.13 7.99 -24.47
C TRP A 597 -13.98 7.07 -24.82
N GLY A 598 -13.95 5.89 -24.20
CA GLY A 598 -12.91 4.92 -24.44
C GLY A 598 -11.68 5.10 -23.55
N LYS A 599 -10.51 5.02 -24.18
CA LYS A 599 -9.20 4.91 -23.50
C LYS A 599 -8.18 5.87 -24.13
N VAL A 600 -6.89 5.63 -23.90
CA VAL A 600 -5.77 6.43 -24.43
C VAL A 600 -5.62 7.80 -23.73
N THR A 601 -5.93 7.91 -22.43
CA THR A 601 -5.90 9.17 -21.66
C THR A 601 -5.36 8.92 -20.24
N LEU A 602 -4.76 9.95 -19.63
CA LEU A 602 -4.02 9.82 -18.36
C LEU A 602 -4.76 10.37 -17.14
N PHE A 603 -6.08 10.52 -17.23
CA PHE A 603 -6.95 10.79 -16.07
C PHE A 603 -7.08 9.51 -15.23
N ASP A 604 -7.35 9.65 -13.93
CA ASP A 604 -7.52 8.54 -13.01
C ASP A 604 -8.57 7.54 -13.54
N ILE A 605 -9.69 8.01 -14.09
CA ILE A 605 -10.74 7.12 -14.65
C ILE A 605 -10.24 6.26 -15.84
N GLY A 606 -9.21 6.70 -16.55
CA GLY A 606 -8.59 5.97 -17.66
C GLY A 606 -7.42 5.07 -17.24
N ALA A 607 -6.73 5.40 -16.15
CA ALA A 607 -5.51 4.71 -15.71
C ALA A 607 -5.70 3.82 -14.46
N ARG A 608 -6.64 4.15 -13.59
CA ARG A 608 -6.97 3.40 -12.37
C ARG A 608 -7.80 2.17 -12.72
N VAL A 609 -7.52 1.07 -12.04
CA VAL A 609 -8.16 -0.23 -12.27
C VAL A 609 -8.74 -0.81 -10.98
N PRO A 610 -9.80 -1.64 -11.05
CA PRO A 610 -10.15 -2.49 -9.92
C PRO A 610 -9.00 -3.47 -9.65
N PHE A 611 -8.66 -3.66 -8.38
CA PHE A 611 -7.58 -4.56 -7.98
C PHE A 611 -7.88 -5.24 -6.64
N ILE A 612 -7.99 -6.57 -6.68
CA ILE A 612 -8.29 -7.41 -5.52
C ILE A 612 -7.23 -8.53 -5.44
N VAL A 613 -6.73 -8.78 -4.24
CA VAL A 613 -5.73 -9.82 -3.95
C VAL A 613 -6.23 -10.68 -2.80
N ARG A 614 -6.31 -12.00 -3.02
CA ARG A 614 -6.46 -13.01 -1.97
C ARG A 614 -5.18 -13.83 -1.90
N ALA A 615 -4.49 -13.81 -0.77
CA ALA A 615 -3.34 -14.66 -0.51
C ALA A 615 -3.60 -15.44 0.78
N PRO A 616 -3.96 -16.74 0.70
CA PRO A 616 -4.32 -17.54 1.87
C PRO A 616 -3.27 -17.49 2.99
N GLY A 617 -3.74 -17.22 4.20
CA GLY A 617 -2.93 -17.05 5.41
C GLY A 617 -2.14 -15.73 5.50
N ILE A 618 -2.33 -14.80 4.55
CA ILE A 618 -1.64 -13.50 4.54
C ILE A 618 -2.65 -12.35 4.46
N THR A 619 -3.56 -12.38 3.49
CA THR A 619 -4.53 -11.28 3.31
C THR A 619 -5.56 -11.24 4.43
N LYS A 620 -5.78 -10.05 5.00
CA LYS A 620 -6.91 -9.80 5.91
C LYS A 620 -8.21 -9.72 5.10
N ALA A 621 -9.14 -10.65 5.36
CA ALA A 621 -10.43 -10.71 4.68
C ALA A 621 -11.22 -9.40 4.84
N GLY A 622 -11.78 -8.91 3.73
CA GLY A 622 -12.60 -7.70 3.68
C GLY A 622 -11.82 -6.40 3.85
N ALA A 623 -10.48 -6.47 3.94
CA ALA A 623 -9.67 -5.30 4.14
C ALA A 623 -9.58 -4.44 2.88
N THR A 624 -9.44 -3.13 3.09
CA THR A 624 -9.16 -2.17 2.01
C THR A 624 -7.84 -1.47 2.29
N SER A 625 -7.03 -1.26 1.25
CA SER A 625 -5.79 -0.51 1.33
C SER A 625 -5.80 0.70 0.41
N GLU A 626 -5.28 1.81 0.91
CA GLU A 626 -5.05 3.03 0.14
C GLU A 626 -3.59 3.18 -0.32
N ALA A 627 -2.76 2.13 -0.20
CA ALA A 627 -1.38 2.15 -0.73
C ALA A 627 -1.37 2.45 -2.24
N MET A 628 -0.31 3.12 -2.73
CA MET A 628 -0.13 3.29 -4.18
C MET A 628 0.34 1.97 -4.77
N VAL A 629 -0.41 1.46 -5.74
CA VAL A 629 -0.10 0.21 -6.42
C VAL A 629 -0.05 0.44 -7.93
N GLU A 630 0.88 -0.24 -8.58
CA GLU A 630 1.02 -0.27 -10.02
C GLU A 630 0.88 -1.71 -10.54
N LEU A 631 0.35 -1.90 -11.75
CA LEU A 631 0.20 -3.25 -12.31
C LEU A 631 1.53 -3.99 -12.50
N VAL A 632 2.65 -3.28 -12.70
CA VAL A 632 4.00 -3.87 -12.68
C VAL A 632 4.38 -4.52 -11.35
N ASP A 633 3.68 -4.24 -10.26
CA ASP A 633 3.91 -4.82 -8.93
C ASP A 633 3.39 -6.26 -8.81
N ILE A 634 2.47 -6.67 -9.69
CA ILE A 634 1.86 -8.01 -9.64
C ILE A 634 2.91 -9.11 -9.81
N TYR A 635 3.82 -8.94 -10.77
CA TYR A 635 4.83 -9.96 -11.07
C TYR A 635 5.77 -10.20 -9.87
N PRO A 636 6.50 -9.20 -9.32
CA PRO A 636 7.34 -9.43 -8.14
C PRO A 636 6.54 -9.90 -6.91
N THR A 637 5.28 -9.48 -6.76
CA THR A 637 4.41 -9.95 -5.68
C THR A 637 4.13 -11.43 -5.76
N LEU A 638 3.74 -11.94 -6.93
CA LEU A 638 3.42 -13.35 -7.11
C LEU A 638 4.65 -14.24 -6.92
N VAL A 639 5.83 -13.78 -7.37
CA VAL A 639 7.09 -14.49 -7.14
C VAL A 639 7.41 -14.58 -5.64
N ASP A 640 7.28 -13.48 -4.90
CA ASP A 640 7.52 -13.45 -3.45
C ASP A 640 6.52 -14.35 -2.69
N LEU A 641 5.22 -14.26 -3.01
CA LEU A 641 4.18 -15.05 -2.36
C LEU A 641 4.30 -16.57 -2.58
N THR A 642 4.95 -16.98 -3.68
CA THR A 642 5.24 -18.38 -4.01
C THR A 642 6.64 -18.83 -3.58
N GLY A 643 7.44 -17.94 -2.98
CA GLY A 643 8.77 -18.26 -2.48
C GLY A 643 9.81 -18.51 -3.59
N LEU A 644 9.53 -18.04 -4.80
CA LEU A 644 10.46 -18.07 -5.94
C LEU A 644 11.44 -16.88 -5.88
N VAL A 645 12.49 -16.91 -6.70
CA VAL A 645 13.48 -15.83 -6.79
C VAL A 645 13.13 -14.90 -7.94
N ALA A 646 12.90 -13.61 -7.64
CA ALA A 646 12.51 -12.63 -8.65
C ALA A 646 13.63 -12.36 -9.67
N PRO A 647 13.30 -12.22 -10.96
CA PRO A 647 14.25 -11.71 -11.94
C PRO A 647 14.75 -10.30 -11.56
N ASP A 648 16.05 -10.06 -11.65
CA ASP A 648 16.68 -8.79 -11.24
C ASP A 648 16.27 -7.56 -12.09
N HIS A 649 15.57 -7.80 -13.21
CA HIS A 649 15.16 -6.75 -14.14
C HIS A 649 13.78 -6.17 -13.86
N LEU A 650 13.00 -6.76 -12.95
CA LEU A 650 11.67 -6.25 -12.61
C LEU A 650 11.76 -4.82 -12.04
N GLN A 651 10.80 -3.97 -12.40
CA GLN A 651 10.70 -2.57 -11.95
C GLN A 651 9.54 -2.36 -10.97
N GLY A 652 8.71 -3.38 -10.73
CA GLY A 652 7.71 -3.37 -9.67
C GLY A 652 8.30 -3.68 -8.29
N VAL A 653 7.50 -3.48 -7.25
CA VAL A 653 7.81 -3.80 -5.86
C VAL A 653 6.79 -4.81 -5.35
N SER A 654 7.23 -5.82 -4.58
CA SER A 654 6.30 -6.80 -3.99
C SER A 654 5.32 -6.11 -3.04
N LEU A 655 4.03 -6.43 -3.17
CA LEU A 655 2.95 -5.96 -2.32
C LEU A 655 2.80 -6.79 -1.04
N ARG A 656 3.58 -7.86 -0.87
CA ARG A 656 3.49 -8.75 0.31
C ARG A 656 3.51 -8.00 1.66
N PRO A 657 4.37 -6.97 1.88
CA PRO A 657 4.36 -6.16 3.11
C PRO A 657 3.03 -5.46 3.43
N LEU A 658 2.12 -5.35 2.46
CA LEU A 658 0.84 -4.68 2.60
C LEU A 658 -0.31 -5.65 2.88
N LEU A 659 -0.19 -6.91 2.45
CA LEU A 659 -1.31 -7.85 2.46
C LEU A 659 -1.76 -8.23 3.88
N GLY A 660 -0.87 -8.20 4.87
CA GLY A 660 -1.21 -8.38 6.29
C GLY A 660 -1.56 -7.08 7.03
N TYR A 661 -1.27 -5.92 6.43
CA TYR A 661 -1.25 -4.61 7.08
C TYR A 661 -1.91 -3.54 6.19
N PRO A 662 -3.24 -3.60 6.00
CA PRO A 662 -3.97 -2.74 5.05
C PRO A 662 -3.79 -1.24 5.29
N GLU A 663 -3.52 -0.83 6.52
CA GLU A 663 -3.28 0.55 6.93
C GLU A 663 -1.97 1.13 6.39
N ARG A 664 -0.98 0.29 6.07
CA ARG A 664 0.31 0.73 5.54
C ARG A 664 0.15 1.35 4.16
N ARG A 665 0.95 2.38 3.89
CA ARG A 665 0.95 3.11 2.61
C ARG A 665 1.91 2.55 1.56
N GLY A 666 2.81 1.67 1.99
CA GLY A 666 3.83 1.05 1.14
C GLY A 666 4.94 2.00 0.72
N GLN A 667 5.92 1.44 0.01
CA GLN A 667 7.12 2.16 -0.40
C GLN A 667 6.85 3.17 -1.53
N LYS A 668 5.85 2.92 -2.37
CA LYS A 668 5.51 3.78 -3.50
C LYS A 668 4.75 5.02 -3.06
N LYS A 669 5.32 6.19 -3.34
CA LYS A 669 4.69 7.50 -3.07
C LYS A 669 3.77 7.96 -4.19
N TYR A 670 3.98 7.44 -5.40
CA TYR A 670 3.22 7.78 -6.59
C TYR A 670 3.15 6.59 -7.56
N ALA A 671 2.12 6.57 -8.40
CA ALA A 671 2.00 5.72 -9.58
C ALA A 671 2.33 6.53 -10.84
N TYR A 672 2.77 5.83 -11.88
CA TYR A 672 3.29 6.41 -13.12
C TYR A 672 2.64 5.77 -14.35
N SER A 673 2.10 6.60 -15.23
CA SER A 673 1.46 6.18 -16.47
C SER A 673 1.90 7.05 -17.65
N VAL A 674 1.98 6.45 -18.84
CA VAL A 674 2.34 7.15 -20.08
C VAL A 674 1.38 6.83 -21.22
N VAL A 675 1.33 7.71 -22.22
CA VAL A 675 0.59 7.47 -23.46
C VAL A 675 1.24 8.21 -24.62
N THR A 676 1.21 7.67 -25.83
CA THR A 676 1.73 8.37 -27.02
C THR A 676 0.81 9.50 -27.49
N ARG A 677 1.41 10.60 -27.94
CA ARG A 677 0.81 11.74 -28.64
C ARG A 677 1.69 12.09 -29.85
N GLY A 678 1.37 11.51 -31.00
CA GLY A 678 2.25 11.57 -32.16
C GLY A 678 3.58 10.87 -31.87
N GLN A 679 4.70 11.57 -32.06
CA GLN A 679 6.04 11.07 -31.77
C GLN A 679 6.49 11.31 -30.32
N GLN A 680 5.69 12.02 -29.51
CA GLN A 680 6.01 12.34 -28.11
C GLN A 680 5.14 11.51 -27.16
N LEU A 681 5.53 11.49 -25.88
CA LEU A 681 4.73 10.90 -24.80
C LEU A 681 4.04 12.00 -23.98
N GLY A 682 2.82 11.71 -23.55
CA GLY A 682 2.24 12.30 -22.36
C GLY A 682 2.58 11.46 -21.13
N TYR A 683 2.70 12.12 -19.98
CA TYR A 683 3.10 11.52 -18.72
C TYR A 683 2.12 11.89 -17.61
N ALA A 684 1.89 10.99 -16.67
CA ALA A 684 1.17 11.28 -15.44
C ALA A 684 1.88 10.68 -14.22
N LEU A 685 1.94 11.49 -13.17
CA LEU A 685 2.30 11.07 -11.82
C LEU A 685 1.08 11.23 -10.92
N ARG A 686 0.73 10.17 -10.23
CA ARG A 686 -0.42 10.14 -9.33
C ARG A 686 0.06 9.79 -7.93
N SER A 687 -0.01 10.76 -7.01
CA SER A 687 0.22 10.59 -5.56
C SER A 687 -1.10 10.54 -4.78
N GLN A 688 -1.03 10.37 -3.45
CA GLN A 688 -2.23 10.32 -2.60
C GLN A 688 -3.19 11.51 -2.75
N ARG A 689 -2.64 12.72 -2.94
CA ARG A 689 -3.39 13.99 -2.93
C ARG A 689 -3.30 14.77 -4.23
N TRP A 690 -2.40 14.38 -5.12
CA TRP A 690 -2.10 15.15 -6.33
C TRP A 690 -1.97 14.25 -7.54
N ARG A 691 -2.50 14.71 -8.67
CA ARG A 691 -2.20 14.16 -9.99
C ARG A 691 -1.56 15.26 -10.83
N TYR A 692 -0.37 14.98 -11.33
CA TYR A 692 0.37 15.84 -12.26
C TYR A 692 0.41 15.18 -13.64
N GLY A 693 0.20 15.99 -14.68
CA GLY A 693 0.30 15.55 -16.08
C GLY A 693 1.22 16.47 -16.87
N LYS A 694 2.05 15.87 -17.73
CA LYS A 694 2.91 16.58 -18.67
C LYS A 694 2.59 16.15 -20.09
N TRP A 695 2.32 17.12 -20.94
CA TRP A 695 1.97 16.94 -22.34
C TRP A 695 2.89 17.78 -23.24
N PRO A 696 2.97 17.45 -24.55
CA PRO A 696 3.72 18.26 -25.51
C PRO A 696 3.36 19.76 -25.53
N ASP A 697 2.09 20.09 -25.30
CA ASP A 697 1.55 21.46 -25.38
C ASP A 697 1.21 22.08 -24.01
N GLY A 698 1.47 21.41 -22.89
CA GLY A 698 1.15 21.97 -21.58
C GLY A 698 1.23 20.99 -20.41
N GLU A 699 0.71 21.44 -19.27
CA GLU A 699 0.75 20.73 -18.00
C GLU A 699 -0.60 20.72 -17.30
N GLU A 700 -0.79 19.72 -16.46
CA GLU A 700 -1.96 19.53 -15.63
C GLU A 700 -1.55 19.32 -14.18
N LEU A 701 -2.28 19.91 -13.24
CA LEU A 701 -2.10 19.64 -11.81
C LEU A 701 -3.45 19.68 -11.10
N TYR A 702 -3.83 18.59 -10.45
CA TYR A 702 -5.10 18.45 -9.73
C TYR A 702 -4.84 18.12 -8.26
N ASN A 703 -5.55 18.80 -7.36
CA ASN A 703 -5.61 18.43 -5.94
C ASN A 703 -6.79 17.49 -5.71
N LEU A 704 -6.51 16.19 -5.65
CA LEU A 704 -7.50 15.12 -5.56
C LEU A 704 -8.26 15.10 -4.22
N THR A 705 -7.82 15.89 -3.23
CA THR A 705 -8.57 16.05 -1.96
C THR A 705 -9.85 16.85 -2.19
N ASN A 706 -9.80 17.86 -3.06
CA ASN A 706 -10.90 18.80 -3.29
C ASN A 706 -11.50 18.67 -4.70
N ASP A 707 -10.78 18.04 -5.62
CA ASP A 707 -11.16 17.81 -7.01
C ASP A 707 -10.83 16.35 -7.40
N PRO A 708 -11.53 15.36 -6.81
CA PRO A 708 -11.25 13.94 -7.06
C PRO A 708 -11.59 13.50 -8.49
N GLU A 709 -12.36 14.29 -9.22
CA GLU A 709 -12.77 14.02 -10.62
C GLU A 709 -11.89 14.77 -11.64
N GLU A 710 -10.83 15.45 -11.20
CA GLU A 710 -9.83 16.10 -12.07
C GLU A 710 -10.44 17.14 -13.03
N LYS A 711 -11.36 17.97 -12.53
CA LYS A 711 -12.12 18.94 -13.35
C LYS A 711 -11.49 20.33 -13.38
N ARG A 712 -10.59 20.66 -12.46
CA ARG A 712 -9.97 22.00 -12.31
C ARG A 712 -8.45 21.92 -12.36
N ASN A 713 -7.89 22.15 -13.55
CA ASN A 713 -6.44 22.24 -13.71
C ASN A 713 -5.86 23.47 -12.98
N LEU A 714 -4.88 23.23 -12.10
CA LEU A 714 -4.20 24.25 -11.30
C LEU A 714 -2.81 24.62 -11.85
N ALA A 715 -2.28 23.95 -12.87
CA ALA A 715 -0.88 24.12 -13.32
C ALA A 715 -0.50 25.57 -13.67
N GLY A 716 -1.46 26.41 -14.09
CA GLY A 716 -1.24 27.82 -14.39
C GLY A 716 -1.53 28.79 -13.24
N LYS A 717 -1.55 28.34 -11.97
CA LYS A 717 -1.87 29.19 -10.81
C LYS A 717 -0.63 29.43 -9.94
N ASP A 718 -0.37 30.69 -9.59
CA ASP A 718 0.85 31.09 -8.87
C ASP A 718 1.00 30.39 -7.51
N HIS A 719 -0.09 30.22 -6.77
CA HIS A 719 -0.07 29.58 -5.44
C HIS A 719 0.31 28.08 -5.44
N VAL A 720 0.43 27.43 -6.61
CA VAL A 720 0.90 26.03 -6.71
C VAL A 720 2.26 25.91 -7.42
N ALA A 721 2.96 27.02 -7.67
CA ALA A 721 4.22 27.01 -8.43
C ALA A 721 5.29 26.09 -7.81
N GLU A 722 5.46 26.11 -6.49
CA GLU A 722 6.40 25.23 -5.78
C GLU A 722 6.03 23.75 -5.92
N ARG A 723 4.74 23.43 -5.75
CA ARG A 723 4.21 22.07 -5.93
C ARG A 723 4.41 21.58 -7.36
N LEU A 724 4.24 22.44 -8.34
CA LEU A 724 4.45 22.11 -9.74
C LEU A 724 5.94 21.85 -10.04
N ALA A 725 6.85 22.63 -9.46
CA ALA A 725 8.29 22.40 -9.57
C ALA A 725 8.71 21.06 -8.95
N GLU A 726 8.18 20.72 -7.76
CA GLU A 726 8.39 19.42 -7.13
C GLU A 726 7.93 18.27 -8.04
N MET A 727 6.72 18.37 -8.62
CA MET A 727 6.18 17.34 -9.51
C MET A 727 6.98 17.16 -10.80
N ARG A 728 7.55 18.24 -11.34
CA ARG A 728 8.46 18.17 -12.51
C ARG A 728 9.72 17.37 -12.18
N GLN A 729 10.36 17.66 -11.05
CA GLN A 729 11.55 16.93 -10.63
C GLN A 729 11.24 15.44 -10.41
N LEU A 730 10.14 15.13 -9.71
CA LEU A 730 9.72 13.75 -9.50
C LEU A 730 9.45 13.02 -10.82
N LEU A 731 8.92 13.71 -11.83
CA LEU A 731 8.68 13.14 -13.15
C LEU A 731 10.01 12.81 -13.85
N GLU A 732 10.98 13.71 -13.81
CA GLU A 732 12.30 13.49 -14.42
C GLU A 732 13.00 12.27 -13.80
N ASP A 733 13.02 12.18 -12.47
CA ASP A 733 13.61 11.05 -11.76
C ASP A 733 12.92 9.74 -12.16
N LYS A 734 11.57 9.74 -12.20
CA LYS A 734 10.80 8.55 -12.56
C LYS A 734 10.98 8.16 -14.03
N GLN A 735 11.16 9.12 -14.93
CA GLN A 735 11.44 8.84 -16.35
C GLN A 735 12.78 8.12 -16.52
N GLN A 736 13.81 8.54 -15.79
CA GLN A 736 15.11 7.86 -15.79
C GLN A 736 15.00 6.43 -15.27
N GLU A 737 14.30 6.25 -14.14
CA GLU A 737 14.04 4.92 -13.56
C GLU A 737 13.26 4.02 -14.55
N ALA A 738 12.19 4.54 -15.15
CA ALA A 738 11.33 3.81 -16.08
C ALA A 738 12.07 3.38 -17.36
N ALA A 739 13.06 4.15 -17.80
CA ALA A 739 13.90 3.83 -18.96
C ALA A 739 15.14 2.98 -18.64
N SER A 740 15.52 2.86 -17.35
CA SER A 740 16.79 2.26 -16.92
C SER A 740 17.01 0.79 -17.32
N ARG A 741 15.93 0.03 -17.59
CA ARG A 741 15.98 -1.39 -17.98
C ARG A 741 15.78 -1.62 -19.47
N ARG A 742 15.79 -0.54 -20.27
CA ARG A 742 15.81 -0.62 -21.74
C ARG A 742 17.14 -1.25 -22.18
N GLN A 743 17.07 -2.35 -22.90
CA GLN A 743 18.24 -2.90 -23.59
C GLN A 743 18.32 -2.24 -24.97
N PRO A 744 19.50 -1.78 -25.43
CA PRO A 744 19.66 -1.32 -26.80
C PRO A 744 19.29 -2.47 -27.73
N SER A 745 18.37 -2.26 -28.68
CA SER A 745 18.14 -3.29 -29.70
C SER A 745 19.44 -3.45 -30.47
N THR A 746 19.99 -4.67 -30.49
CA THR A 746 20.98 -5.03 -31.49
C THR A 746 20.27 -5.00 -32.84
N GLN A 747 20.23 -3.83 -33.47
CA GLN A 747 19.93 -3.72 -34.89
C GLN A 747 20.94 -4.62 -35.60
N GLN A 748 20.46 -5.74 -36.17
CA GLN A 748 21.20 -6.40 -37.22
C GLN A 748 21.40 -5.36 -38.33
N PRO A 749 22.64 -5.10 -38.79
CA PRO A 749 22.85 -4.23 -39.92
C PRO A 749 22.15 -4.86 -41.12
N THR A 750 21.24 -4.11 -41.73
CA THR A 750 20.62 -4.42 -43.01
C THR A 750 21.69 -4.77 -44.03
N LYS A 751 21.55 -5.94 -44.65
CA LYS A 751 22.15 -6.25 -45.95
C LYS A 751 21.07 -6.22 -47.01
#